data_AF-F0ZIH0-F1
#
_entry.id   AF-F0ZIH0-F1
#
_cell.length_a   1.000
_cell.length_b   1.000
_cell.length_c   1.000
_cell.angle_alpha   90.00
_cell.angle_beta   90.00
_cell.angle_gamma   90.00
#
_symmetry.space_group_name_H-M   'P 1'
#
loop_
_entity.id
_entity.type
_entity.pdbx_description
1 polymer ?
#
loop_
_entity_poly.entity_id
_entity_poly.type
_entity_poly.pdbx_seq_one_letter_code
_entity_poly.pdbx_strand_id
1 'polypeptide(L)'
;MQQFKEIKLENYDNEKLKEIGKSQGIFNYRYGDSDNEVYDSDEDSERTIPENKENTYNIINKYFTAKENLPKFLEKENKDKTLSIRPQGFANKEVNSTEKLFWRVFRDIFLFKKIFSNFTFSKTHGYDRLFGVSPILQKFSNGTSIVLDKLKSGGYLAIDKGPQNGLYQIFKQIDKDTAENREFYKILFTTNKDWFLFYIKVVDQILSSSNLFALEQFFKYFGIQKETIQNYFKEMDEYGRTNKYKIKSLKDFQLYIYLKSLSIEIIHVDINILNLFDVSVKLKDLIEIDLALSNIANSEDIASQFTNEQLNSSIIQLLSPLLDVKLFESNLPKKDTDNNNAQLFELRTDYSSIVTRYYIEEINASKQNNPITNNSNKYHKLKLNIYNIFERINLIQKQKSIFYYLLFKDSETIRKIIQDNNTSDGIETMLGWVFSSDNLQLIAHLTNFLSYSDWSTTELYYPMAQTKSTIVLDYLFYNHQEIFFKENNDIYILIEDINILQHYEQLMNSLSRKLSINFKRYRQNNFNANNSGIIERLIRAASFPSIYTVNDSSQEEKTEFLVSIFVSKDIKRLANIDYMVLLKFLTIYQFTQLNLDIVFQHYTGGILIFSSWLKENGKVTVLSDNYPTYHISITLGDGSEKKEFLFLTSTFSYLRMLYSCKHYDDIISIIKTFSIKQVIHSISSLVCITNISHVFIKTILREFAMNSDEAFKSKFYKILKNIIVSGNLPVLKYIAINYSELFLANILTISNFSISNDSLDIFKFLLNFINITQDDCDKVIYQSNRRGRLIYKYLDIKKNK
;
A
#
# COMPACT_ATOMS: atom_id res chain seq x y z
N MET A 1 -41.44 24.99 15.61
CA MET A 1 -40.47 24.66 16.69
C MET A 1 -40.91 25.24 18.04
N GLN A 2 -40.98 26.56 18.24
CA GLN A 2 -41.50 27.15 19.50
C GLN A 2 -42.90 26.64 19.84
N GLN A 3 -43.82 26.70 18.88
CA GLN A 3 -45.16 26.11 19.00
C GLN A 3 -45.13 24.60 19.33
N PHE A 4 -44.11 23.85 18.88
CA PHE A 4 -43.99 22.42 19.21
C PHE A 4 -43.60 22.17 20.66
N LYS A 5 -42.75 23.05 21.22
CA LYS A 5 -42.26 22.94 22.60
C LYS A 5 -43.25 23.49 23.62
N GLU A 6 -44.06 24.47 23.23
CA GLU A 6 -45.09 25.07 24.10
C GLU A 6 -46.30 24.15 24.30
N ILE A 7 -46.54 23.25 23.35
CA ILE A 7 -47.66 22.33 23.37
C ILE A 7 -47.20 21.00 24.02
N LYS A 8 -47.86 20.61 25.11
CA LYS A 8 -47.64 19.31 25.78
C LYS A 8 -47.92 18.15 24.83
N LEU A 9 -47.19 17.04 24.97
CA LEU A 9 -47.41 15.79 24.24
C LEU A 9 -48.88 15.37 24.17
N GLU A 10 -49.62 15.56 25.26
CA GLU A 10 -51.06 15.27 25.39
C GLU A 10 -51.89 15.90 24.25
N ASN A 11 -51.49 17.10 23.79
CA ASN A 11 -52.23 17.91 22.82
C ASN A 11 -51.88 17.63 21.36
N TYR A 12 -51.00 16.66 21.09
CA TYR A 12 -50.72 16.18 19.75
C TYR A 12 -51.30 14.79 19.55
N ASP A 13 -52.17 14.57 18.56
CA ASP A 13 -52.42 13.18 18.13
C ASP A 13 -51.22 12.63 17.35
N ASN A 14 -51.13 11.31 17.21
CA ASN A 14 -50.00 10.67 16.55
C ASN A 14 -49.90 11.04 15.06
N GLU A 15 -51.02 11.27 14.38
CA GLU A 15 -51.03 11.65 12.95
C GLU A 15 -50.48 13.05 12.76
N LYS A 16 -50.81 14.00 13.64
CA LYS A 16 -50.25 15.34 13.67
C LYS A 16 -48.76 15.32 13.99
N LEU A 17 -48.30 14.43 14.88
CA LEU A 17 -46.86 14.23 15.09
C LEU A 17 -46.19 13.65 13.85
N LYS A 18 -46.81 12.67 13.18
CA LYS A 18 -46.29 12.12 11.91
C LYS A 18 -46.26 13.19 10.82
N GLU A 19 -47.25 14.06 10.73
CA GLU A 19 -47.31 15.19 9.79
C GLU A 19 -46.23 16.24 10.10
N ILE A 20 -46.06 16.58 11.38
CA ILE A 20 -44.96 17.45 11.83
C ILE A 20 -43.62 16.80 11.48
N GLY A 21 -43.45 15.51 11.76
CA GLY A 21 -42.22 14.81 11.42
C GLY A 21 -41.99 14.70 9.91
N LYS A 22 -43.01 14.45 9.09
CA LYS A 22 -42.94 14.44 7.62
C LYS A 22 -42.60 15.82 7.06
N SER A 23 -43.29 16.85 7.51
CA SER A 23 -43.06 18.25 7.07
C SER A 23 -41.68 18.78 7.47
N GLN A 24 -41.11 18.27 8.55
CA GLN A 24 -39.73 18.57 8.98
C GLN A 24 -38.69 17.59 8.41
N GLY A 25 -39.09 16.62 7.58
CA GLY A 25 -38.20 15.61 6.98
C GLY A 25 -37.61 14.59 7.96
N ILE A 26 -38.19 14.47 9.17
CA ILE A 26 -37.77 13.61 10.28
C ILE A 26 -38.15 12.14 10.02
N PHE A 27 -39.32 11.89 9.43
CA PHE A 27 -39.79 10.56 9.06
C PHE A 27 -39.78 10.41 7.54
N ASN A 28 -38.70 9.84 6.98
CA ASN A 28 -38.65 9.41 5.59
C ASN A 28 -38.80 7.88 5.52
N TYR A 29 -39.60 7.39 4.57
CA TYR A 29 -39.75 5.97 4.25
C TYR A 29 -38.46 5.41 3.63
N ARG A 30 -38.18 4.10 3.80
CA ARG A 30 -37.07 3.42 3.12
C ARG A 30 -37.57 2.55 1.95
N TYR A 31 -36.93 2.78 0.80
CA TYR A 31 -36.44 1.85 -0.24
C TYR A 31 -36.96 0.40 -0.25
N GLY A 32 -37.58 0.01 -1.37
CA GLY A 32 -37.26 -1.25 -2.03
C GLY A 32 -36.17 -0.99 -3.08
N ASP A 33 -35.03 -1.67 -2.99
CA ASP A 33 -34.03 -1.69 -4.05
C ASP A 33 -34.57 -2.56 -5.20
N SER A 34 -35.21 -1.94 -6.19
CA SER A 34 -35.38 -2.56 -7.51
C SER A 34 -34.09 -2.30 -8.29
N ASP A 35 -33.12 -3.21 -8.18
CA ASP A 35 -32.24 -3.66 -9.27
C ASP A 35 -31.14 -4.58 -8.72
N ASN A 36 -31.37 -5.89 -8.94
CA ASN A 36 -30.48 -7.04 -8.98
C ASN A 36 -30.19 -7.92 -7.74
N GLU A 37 -30.50 -9.21 -7.99
CA GLU A 37 -30.10 -10.51 -7.40
C GLU A 37 -30.70 -10.95 -6.06
N VAL A 38 -31.61 -11.91 -6.22
CA VAL A 38 -32.25 -12.79 -5.24
C VAL A 38 -31.22 -13.40 -4.29
N TYR A 39 -31.18 -12.89 -3.07
CA TYR A 39 -30.87 -13.68 -1.89
C TYR A 39 -32.10 -13.62 -1.00
N ASP A 40 -32.84 -14.73 -0.93
CA ASP A 40 -33.87 -14.97 0.08
C ASP A 40 -33.20 -14.98 1.47
N SER A 41 -33.28 -13.84 2.16
CA SER A 41 -33.19 -13.83 3.62
C SER A 41 -34.45 -13.18 4.15
N ASP A 42 -35.42 -14.01 4.51
CA ASP A 42 -36.61 -13.65 5.27
C ASP A 42 -36.20 -13.06 6.62
N GLU A 43 -36.00 -11.74 6.69
CA GLU A 43 -36.15 -10.91 7.89
C GLU A 43 -36.06 -9.42 7.50
N ASP A 44 -37.07 -8.97 6.75
CA ASP A 44 -37.34 -7.56 6.51
C ASP A 44 -37.81 -6.88 7.81
N SER A 45 -36.85 -6.40 8.60
CA SER A 45 -37.15 -5.49 9.71
C SER A 45 -37.51 -4.10 9.18
N GLU A 46 -38.76 -3.94 8.78
CA GLU A 46 -39.39 -2.64 8.56
C GLU A 46 -39.12 -1.73 9.77
N ARG A 47 -38.41 -0.61 9.57
CA ARG A 47 -38.48 0.48 10.55
C ARG A 47 -39.82 1.18 10.36
N THR A 48 -40.85 0.62 10.97
CA THR A 48 -42.16 1.24 11.11
C THR A 48 -42.00 2.65 11.69
N ILE A 49 -42.69 3.62 11.08
CA ILE A 49 -42.96 4.91 11.75
C ILE A 49 -43.45 4.53 13.16
N PRO A 50 -42.87 5.07 14.23
CA PRO A 50 -43.25 4.63 15.57
C PRO A 50 -44.76 4.74 15.73
N GLU A 51 -45.44 3.61 15.90
CA GLU A 51 -46.89 3.62 16.14
C GLU A 51 -47.20 4.29 17.47
N ASN A 52 -46.23 4.26 18.39
CA ASN A 52 -46.30 4.95 19.65
C ASN A 52 -46.05 6.47 19.50
N LYS A 53 -47.11 7.24 19.77
CA LYS A 53 -47.13 8.70 19.89
C LYS A 53 -45.95 9.29 20.68
N GLU A 54 -45.57 8.65 21.79
CA GLU A 54 -44.47 9.11 22.65
C GLU A 54 -43.10 8.99 21.96
N ASN A 55 -42.87 7.89 21.24
CA ASN A 55 -41.65 7.70 20.45
C ASN A 55 -41.56 8.73 19.30
N THR A 56 -42.67 8.94 18.59
CA THR A 56 -42.77 9.94 17.52
C THR A 56 -42.46 11.34 18.05
N TYR A 57 -43.04 11.72 19.19
CA TYR A 57 -42.76 13.00 19.86
C TYR A 57 -41.30 13.12 20.30
N ASN A 58 -40.74 12.07 20.91
CA ASN A 58 -39.37 12.07 21.39
C ASN A 58 -38.36 12.25 20.25
N ILE A 59 -38.59 11.65 19.09
CA ILE A 59 -37.75 11.84 17.90
C ILE A 59 -37.83 13.30 17.41
N ILE A 60 -39.03 13.87 17.33
CA ILE A 60 -39.23 15.26 16.89
C ILE A 60 -38.62 16.24 17.90
N ASN A 61 -38.77 15.98 19.19
CA ASN A 61 -38.21 16.81 20.24
C ASN A 61 -36.67 16.74 20.26
N LYS A 62 -36.09 15.54 20.07
CA LYS A 62 -34.63 15.37 19.88
C LYS A 62 -34.12 16.19 18.70
N TYR A 63 -34.82 16.13 17.55
CA TYR A 63 -34.50 16.92 16.36
C TYR A 63 -34.47 18.43 16.67
N PHE A 64 -35.53 18.98 17.29
CA PHE A 64 -35.60 20.41 17.61
C PHE A 64 -34.58 20.83 18.68
N THR A 65 -34.29 19.97 19.64
CA THR A 65 -33.28 20.22 20.67
C THR A 65 -31.88 20.25 20.09
N ALA A 66 -31.53 19.32 19.19
CA ALA A 66 -30.26 19.34 18.47
C ALA A 66 -30.10 20.62 17.63
N LYS A 67 -31.16 21.02 16.90
CA LYS A 67 -31.18 22.24 16.08
C LYS A 67 -30.92 23.52 16.88
N GLU A 68 -31.47 23.60 18.10
CA GLU A 68 -31.31 24.77 18.98
C GLU A 68 -29.95 24.80 19.71
N ASN A 69 -29.42 23.64 20.09
CA ASN A 69 -28.13 23.55 20.79
C ASN A 69 -26.93 23.79 19.88
N LEU A 70 -27.12 23.63 18.58
CA LEU A 70 -26.04 23.69 17.60
C LEU A 70 -25.31 25.05 17.55
N PRO A 71 -25.98 26.21 17.44
CA PRO A 71 -25.30 27.52 17.52
C PRO A 71 -24.51 27.69 18.82
N LYS A 72 -25.08 27.27 19.96
CA LYS A 72 -24.43 27.38 21.29
C LYS A 72 -23.19 26.49 21.39
N PHE A 73 -23.26 25.26 20.88
CA PHE A 73 -22.12 24.34 20.85
C PHE A 73 -20.97 24.90 20.01
N LEU A 74 -21.26 25.50 18.86
CA LEU A 74 -20.25 26.05 17.96
C LEU A 74 -19.70 27.38 18.44
N GLU A 75 -20.50 28.23 19.06
CA GLU A 75 -19.99 29.40 19.76
C GLU A 75 -19.05 29.00 20.88
N LYS A 76 -19.37 27.93 21.63
CA LYS A 76 -18.47 27.38 22.64
C LYS A 76 -17.19 26.84 22.01
N GLU A 77 -17.27 26.07 20.93
CA GLU A 77 -16.08 25.54 20.24
C GLU A 77 -15.22 26.65 19.59
N ASN A 78 -15.84 27.69 19.03
CA ASN A 78 -15.15 28.85 18.46
C ASN A 78 -14.54 29.73 19.55
N LYS A 79 -15.21 29.88 20.70
CA LYS A 79 -14.66 30.53 21.91
C LYS A 79 -13.51 29.72 22.48
N ASP A 80 -13.60 28.40 22.52
CA ASP A 80 -12.54 27.47 22.95
C ASP A 80 -11.37 27.36 21.94
N LYS A 81 -11.55 27.86 20.70
CA LYS A 81 -10.47 28.01 19.70
C LYS A 81 -9.85 29.40 19.67
N THR A 82 -10.62 30.45 19.96
CA THR A 82 -10.14 31.84 20.07
C THR A 82 -9.50 32.12 21.44
N LEU A 83 -9.97 31.47 22.50
CA LEU A 83 -9.15 31.09 23.65
C LEU A 83 -8.29 29.93 23.19
N SER A 84 -7.21 30.22 22.47
CA SER A 84 -6.22 29.22 22.09
C SER A 84 -6.09 28.17 23.19
N ILE A 85 -6.27 26.89 22.84
CA ILE A 85 -5.39 25.87 23.42
C ILE A 85 -3.99 26.36 23.04
N ARG A 86 -3.44 27.28 23.84
CA ARG A 86 -2.00 27.34 24.04
C ARG A 86 -1.71 25.90 24.41
N PRO A 87 -0.89 25.16 23.65
CA PRO A 87 -0.27 24.00 24.25
C PRO A 87 0.45 24.53 25.49
N GLN A 88 -0.19 24.43 26.66
CA GLN A 88 0.39 24.85 27.93
C GLN A 88 1.66 24.03 28.23
N GLY A 89 1.92 22.97 27.44
CA GLY A 89 3.11 22.14 27.49
C GLY A 89 4.40 22.71 26.89
N PHE A 90 4.41 23.82 26.14
CA PHE A 90 5.67 24.40 25.63
C PHE A 90 6.26 25.51 26.52
N ALA A 91 5.68 25.79 27.68
CA ALA A 91 6.19 26.81 28.59
C ALA A 91 7.51 26.44 29.30
N ASN A 92 7.98 25.18 29.23
CA ASN A 92 9.00 24.66 30.16
C ASN A 92 10.32 24.18 29.54
N LYS A 93 10.65 24.54 28.30
CA LYS A 93 12.04 24.51 27.80
C LYS A 93 12.35 25.83 27.11
N GLU A 94 13.57 26.33 27.23
CA GLU A 94 14.04 27.55 26.54
C GLU A 94 13.95 27.37 25.02
N VAL A 95 12.78 27.62 24.45
CA VAL A 95 12.61 27.70 23.00
C VAL A 95 13.42 28.91 22.54
N ASN A 96 14.36 28.66 21.63
CA ASN A 96 15.23 29.66 21.01
C ASN A 96 14.39 30.88 20.58
N SER A 97 14.89 32.10 20.82
CA SER A 97 14.22 33.36 20.44
C SER A 97 13.88 33.40 18.94
N THR A 98 14.72 32.81 18.09
CA THR A 98 14.47 32.65 16.65
C THR A 98 13.28 31.73 16.37
N GLU A 99 13.14 30.62 17.09
CA GLU A 99 11.99 29.71 16.94
C GLU A 99 10.70 30.39 17.44
N LYS A 100 10.76 31.17 18.52
CA LYS A 100 9.63 32.01 18.97
C LYS A 100 9.22 33.03 17.91
N LEU A 101 10.18 33.69 17.26
CA LEU A 101 9.92 34.64 16.19
C LEU A 101 9.32 33.97 14.95
N PHE A 102 9.89 32.82 14.54
CA PHE A 102 9.36 32.00 13.46
C PHE A 102 7.90 31.65 13.70
N TRP A 103 7.55 31.10 14.87
CA TRP A 103 6.17 30.75 15.20
C TRP A 103 5.23 31.96 15.28
N ARG A 104 5.73 33.14 15.68
CA ARG A 104 4.94 34.38 15.63
C ARG A 104 4.60 34.79 14.21
N VAL A 105 5.58 34.77 13.30
CA VAL A 105 5.38 35.09 11.88
C VAL A 105 4.50 34.03 11.21
N PHE A 106 4.70 32.75 11.53
CA PHE A 106 3.96 31.64 10.94
C PHE A 106 2.48 31.60 11.37
N ARG A 107 2.18 32.05 12.60
CA ARG A 107 0.80 32.14 13.11
C ARG A 107 0.04 33.39 12.65
N ASP A 108 0.75 34.39 12.13
CA ASP A 108 0.11 35.56 11.53
C ASP A 108 -0.50 35.19 10.18
N ILE A 109 -1.84 35.11 10.13
CA ILE A 109 -2.59 34.66 8.95
C ILE A 109 -2.25 35.48 7.70
N PHE A 110 -1.97 36.78 7.86
CA PHE A 110 -1.66 37.66 6.73
C PHE A 110 -0.25 37.39 6.19
N LEU A 111 0.76 37.39 7.07
CA LEU A 111 2.14 37.09 6.69
C LEU A 111 2.26 35.67 6.13
N PHE A 112 1.57 34.72 6.74
CA PHE A 112 1.51 33.34 6.27
C PHE A 112 0.98 33.25 4.84
N LYS A 113 -0.20 33.82 4.56
CA LYS A 113 -0.76 33.84 3.20
C LYS A 113 0.16 34.54 2.21
N LYS A 114 0.88 35.58 2.64
CA LYS A 114 1.82 36.34 1.80
C LYS A 114 3.13 35.58 1.54
N ILE A 115 3.66 34.84 2.51
CA ILE A 115 4.85 33.99 2.34
C ILE A 115 4.54 32.83 1.40
N PHE A 116 3.37 32.20 1.59
CA PHE A 116 2.96 31.04 0.80
C PHE A 116 2.18 31.40 -0.49
N SER A 117 1.99 32.69 -0.82
CA SER A 117 1.24 33.11 -2.02
C SER A 117 1.91 32.67 -3.33
N ASN A 118 3.23 32.51 -3.30
CA ASN A 118 4.04 32.17 -4.47
C ASN A 118 4.11 30.65 -4.75
N PHE A 119 3.52 29.82 -3.90
CA PHE A 119 3.39 28.40 -4.21
C PHE A 119 2.45 28.24 -5.41
N THR A 120 2.84 27.42 -6.40
CA THR A 120 2.09 27.18 -7.65
C THR A 120 0.63 26.80 -7.41
N PHE A 121 0.34 26.20 -6.24
CA PHE A 121 -1.00 25.82 -5.79
C PHE A 121 -1.50 26.62 -4.57
N SER A 122 -1.00 27.82 -4.32
CA SER A 122 -1.32 28.61 -3.10
C SER A 122 -2.83 28.84 -2.88
N LYS A 123 -3.61 28.88 -3.96
CA LYS A 123 -5.08 28.99 -3.93
C LYS A 123 -5.81 27.67 -3.64
N THR A 124 -5.21 26.53 -3.97
CA THR A 124 -5.84 25.20 -3.88
C THR A 124 -5.22 24.29 -2.81
N HIS A 125 -3.97 24.51 -2.39
CA HIS A 125 -3.15 23.69 -1.49
C HIS A 125 -2.34 24.56 -0.51
N GLY A 126 -3.02 25.44 0.23
CA GLY A 126 -2.39 26.12 1.36
C GLY A 126 -1.91 25.12 2.42
N TYR A 127 -0.93 25.51 3.23
CA TYR A 127 -0.36 24.66 4.29
C TYR A 127 -1.42 24.13 5.27
N ASP A 128 -2.53 24.82 5.50
CA ASP A 128 -3.68 24.32 6.29
C ASP A 128 -4.35 23.08 5.68
N ARG A 129 -4.24 22.89 4.37
CA ARG A 129 -4.76 21.72 3.64
C ARG A 129 -3.78 20.53 3.66
N LEU A 130 -2.57 20.73 4.16
CA LEU A 130 -1.59 19.67 4.42
C LEU A 130 -1.90 19.03 5.78
N PHE A 131 -2.92 18.18 5.82
CA PHE A 131 -3.28 17.45 7.05
C PHE A 131 -3.05 15.94 6.94
N GLY A 132 -3.06 15.35 5.73
CA GLY A 132 -2.86 13.91 5.56
C GLY A 132 -1.40 13.51 5.81
N VAL A 133 -1.14 12.76 6.88
CA VAL A 133 0.23 12.39 7.30
C VAL A 133 0.97 11.62 6.21
N SER A 134 0.35 10.60 5.60
CA SER A 134 1.03 9.79 4.60
C SER A 134 1.39 10.57 3.33
N PRO A 135 0.46 11.33 2.71
CA PRO A 135 0.78 12.22 1.60
C PRO A 135 1.90 13.22 1.91
N ILE A 136 1.94 13.77 3.13
CA ILE A 136 3.01 14.70 3.55
C ILE A 136 4.36 13.98 3.53
N LEU A 137 4.47 12.83 4.21
CA LEU A 137 5.73 12.09 4.34
C LEU A 137 6.23 11.47 3.03
N GLN A 138 5.33 11.15 2.09
CA GLN A 138 5.71 10.53 0.82
C GLN A 138 6.04 11.53 -0.29
N LYS A 139 5.42 12.73 -0.27
CA LYS A 139 5.51 13.68 -1.40
C LYS A 139 6.42 14.87 -1.13
N PHE A 140 6.78 15.13 0.12
CA PHE A 140 7.60 16.28 0.48
C PHE A 140 8.93 15.79 1.07
N SER A 141 10.04 16.27 0.53
CA SER A 141 11.39 15.92 1.01
C SER A 141 11.62 16.36 2.46
N ASN A 142 10.95 17.41 2.91
CA ASN A 142 10.90 17.88 4.29
C ASN A 142 9.63 17.43 5.04
N GLY A 143 9.00 16.33 4.61
CA GLY A 143 7.72 15.85 5.15
C GLY A 143 7.73 15.67 6.67
N THR A 144 8.81 15.12 7.24
CA THR A 144 8.98 14.95 8.70
C THR A 144 8.88 16.28 9.45
N SER A 145 9.53 17.33 8.92
CA SER A 145 9.47 18.68 9.50
C SER A 145 8.06 19.26 9.42
N ILE A 146 7.34 19.08 8.31
CA ILE A 146 5.95 19.54 8.15
C ILE A 146 5.03 18.86 9.18
N VAL A 147 5.17 17.54 9.37
CA VAL A 147 4.38 16.79 10.37
C VAL A 147 4.71 17.28 11.78
N LEU A 148 5.99 17.43 12.13
CA LEU A 148 6.42 17.94 13.44
C LEU A 148 5.88 19.36 13.69
N ASP A 149 5.93 20.23 12.69
CA ASP A 149 5.42 21.59 12.78
C ASP A 149 3.91 21.63 13.03
N LYS A 150 3.14 20.76 12.36
CA LYS A 150 1.71 20.60 12.61
C LYS A 150 1.44 20.07 14.02
N LEU A 151 2.22 19.12 14.50
CA LEU A 151 2.12 18.61 15.88
C LEU A 151 2.43 19.69 16.92
N LYS A 152 3.51 20.47 16.72
CA LYS A 152 3.92 21.57 17.60
C LYS A 152 2.92 22.72 17.63
N SER A 153 2.34 23.05 16.47
CA SER A 153 1.37 24.14 16.33
C SER A 153 -0.05 23.77 16.75
N GLY A 154 -0.34 22.48 17.02
CA GLY A 154 -1.69 21.99 17.23
C GLY A 154 -2.55 22.01 15.96
N GLY A 155 -1.91 22.04 14.80
CA GLY A 155 -2.58 21.95 13.50
C GLY A 155 -3.25 20.59 13.32
N TYR A 156 -4.38 20.57 12.61
CA TYR A 156 -5.07 19.33 12.30
C TYR A 156 -4.21 18.42 11.42
N LEU A 157 -4.04 17.18 11.85
CA LEU A 157 -3.46 16.09 11.07
C LEU A 157 -4.49 14.96 10.99
N ALA A 158 -4.64 14.35 9.82
CA ALA A 158 -5.40 13.13 9.64
C ALA A 158 -4.44 11.97 9.42
N ILE A 159 -4.59 10.91 10.21
CA ILE A 159 -3.97 9.63 9.91
C ILE A 159 -4.83 8.92 8.86
N ASP A 160 -4.27 8.75 7.67
CA ASP A 160 -4.90 7.92 6.63
C ASP A 160 -4.95 6.46 7.09
N LYS A 161 -6.07 5.77 6.83
CA LYS A 161 -6.35 4.40 7.33
C LYS A 161 -6.05 3.29 6.32
N GLY A 162 -5.60 3.65 5.13
CA GLY A 162 -5.28 2.70 4.07
C GLY A 162 -3.96 1.95 4.30
N PRO A 163 -3.52 1.12 3.33
CA PRO A 163 -2.19 0.48 3.34
C PRO A 163 -1.04 1.49 3.40
N GLN A 164 -1.32 2.76 3.11
CA GLN A 164 -0.44 3.89 3.39
C GLN A 164 -0.80 4.54 4.74
N ASN A 165 -0.80 3.74 5.81
CA ASN A 165 -1.20 4.23 7.12
C ASN A 165 -0.24 5.34 7.59
N GLY A 166 -0.78 6.51 7.97
CA GLY A 166 0.04 7.65 8.39
C GLY A 166 0.99 7.34 9.55
N LEU A 167 0.56 6.53 10.52
CA LEU A 167 1.42 6.12 11.64
C LEU A 167 2.53 5.16 11.20
N TYR A 168 2.21 4.19 10.34
CA TYR A 168 3.23 3.31 9.76
C TYR A 168 4.30 4.12 9.01
N GLN A 169 3.91 5.15 8.24
CA GLN A 169 4.87 6.02 7.55
C GLN A 169 5.73 6.82 8.53
N ILE A 170 5.15 7.32 9.63
CA ILE A 170 5.91 7.98 10.71
C ILE A 170 6.96 7.02 11.27
N PHE A 171 6.57 5.81 11.67
CA PHE A 171 7.50 4.83 12.23
C PHE A 171 8.53 4.38 11.20
N LYS A 172 8.17 4.25 9.92
CA LYS A 172 9.13 3.86 8.88
C LYS A 172 10.23 4.91 8.65
N GLN A 173 9.91 6.21 8.76
CA GLN A 173 10.85 7.29 8.42
C GLN A 173 11.65 7.81 9.62
N ILE A 174 11.14 7.66 10.84
CA ILE A 174 11.73 8.23 12.06
C ILE A 174 12.27 7.09 12.94
N ASP A 175 13.33 6.42 12.47
CA ASP A 175 13.84 5.17 13.07
C ASP A 175 15.17 5.32 13.84
N LYS A 176 15.78 6.51 13.80
CA LYS A 176 17.04 6.78 14.48
C LYS A 176 16.83 7.31 15.90
N ASP A 177 17.65 6.82 16.81
CA ASP A 177 17.71 7.33 18.18
C ASP A 177 18.49 8.66 18.23
N THR A 178 17.79 9.77 17.95
CA THR A 178 18.33 11.14 18.06
C THR A 178 17.52 11.95 19.06
N ALA A 179 18.13 13.01 19.63
CA ALA A 179 17.43 13.90 20.55
C ALA A 179 16.16 14.52 19.93
N GLU A 180 16.23 14.88 18.65
CA GLU A 180 15.08 15.41 17.89
C GLU A 180 13.96 14.38 17.76
N ASN A 181 14.28 13.13 17.42
CA ASN A 181 13.29 12.06 17.24
C ASN A 181 12.65 11.64 18.58
N ARG A 182 13.42 11.66 19.68
CA ARG A 182 12.87 11.44 21.04
C ARG A 182 11.83 12.51 21.40
N GLU A 183 12.13 13.79 21.13
CA GLU A 183 11.20 14.88 21.38
C GLU A 183 10.00 14.82 20.42
N PHE A 184 10.20 14.43 19.15
CA PHE A 184 9.11 14.17 18.20
C PHE A 184 8.11 13.16 18.75
N TYR A 185 8.56 11.96 19.17
CA TYR A 185 7.66 10.93 19.68
C TYR A 185 6.94 11.37 20.96
N LYS A 186 7.65 12.07 21.85
CA LYS A 186 7.05 12.65 23.05
C LYS A 186 5.90 13.61 22.69
N ILE A 187 6.11 14.52 21.73
CA ILE A 187 5.06 15.45 21.27
C ILE A 187 3.91 14.68 20.62
N LEU A 188 4.23 13.74 19.73
CA LEU A 188 3.24 12.93 19.02
C LEU A 188 2.31 12.20 20.00
N PHE A 189 2.87 11.50 20.99
CA PHE A 189 2.11 10.74 22.00
C PHE A 189 1.40 11.63 23.02
N THR A 190 1.87 12.86 23.23
CA THR A 190 1.22 13.82 24.15
C THR A 190 0.04 14.53 23.51
N THR A 191 0.22 15.04 22.30
CA THR A 191 -0.78 15.89 21.61
C THR A 191 -1.90 15.05 21.02
N ASN A 192 -1.64 13.80 20.62
CA ASN A 192 -2.61 12.95 19.91
C ASN A 192 -2.91 11.65 20.64
N LYS A 193 -3.13 11.71 21.97
CA LYS A 193 -3.44 10.52 22.80
C LYS A 193 -4.56 9.66 22.21
N ASP A 194 -5.56 10.28 21.58
CA ASP A 194 -6.68 9.60 20.94
C ASP A 194 -6.25 8.63 19.82
N TRP A 195 -5.15 8.91 19.11
CA TRP A 195 -4.61 8.03 18.06
C TRP A 195 -4.04 6.73 18.63
N PHE A 196 -3.64 6.75 19.91
CA PHE A 196 -2.97 5.67 20.60
C PHE A 196 -3.88 4.92 21.57
N LEU A 197 -5.19 5.20 21.56
CA LEU A 197 -6.19 4.47 22.36
C LEU A 197 -6.18 2.96 22.06
N PHE A 198 -5.83 2.59 20.82
CA PHE A 198 -5.68 1.22 20.35
C PHE A 198 -4.21 0.83 20.26
N TYR A 199 -3.52 0.82 21.41
CA TYR A 199 -2.09 0.54 21.47
C TYR A 199 -1.71 -0.76 20.72
N ILE A 200 -2.57 -1.78 20.69
CA ILE A 200 -2.36 -3.01 19.92
C ILE A 200 -2.15 -2.73 18.42
N LYS A 201 -3.04 -1.96 17.80
CA LYS A 201 -2.92 -1.59 16.37
C LYS A 201 -1.67 -0.75 16.11
N VAL A 202 -1.28 0.07 17.09
CA VAL A 202 -0.08 0.91 16.98
C VAL A 202 1.18 0.05 17.08
N VAL A 203 1.22 -0.90 18.02
CA VAL A 203 2.31 -1.88 18.15
C VAL A 203 2.44 -2.67 16.85
N ASP A 204 1.35 -3.18 16.28
CA ASP A 204 1.35 -3.86 14.97
C ASP A 204 1.99 -3.01 13.86
N GLN A 205 1.70 -1.71 13.82
CA GLN A 205 2.28 -0.77 12.85
C GLN A 205 3.77 -0.51 13.11
N ILE A 206 4.19 -0.36 14.36
CA ILE A 206 5.60 -0.22 14.75
C ILE A 206 6.37 -1.48 14.33
N LEU A 207 5.82 -2.66 14.68
CA LEU A 207 6.40 -3.96 14.34
C LEU A 207 6.54 -4.14 12.81
N SER A 208 5.48 -3.81 12.07
CA SER A 208 5.48 -3.86 10.59
C SER A 208 6.49 -2.91 9.95
N SER A 209 6.89 -1.85 10.66
CA SER A 209 7.89 -0.88 10.20
C SER A 209 9.32 -1.22 10.64
N SER A 210 9.51 -2.30 11.39
CA SER A 210 10.81 -2.75 11.91
C SER A 210 11.53 -1.68 12.75
N ASN A 211 10.79 -0.79 13.41
CA ASN A 211 11.35 0.36 14.13
C ASN A 211 11.42 0.08 15.64
N LEU A 212 12.56 -0.46 16.07
CA LEU A 212 12.87 -0.72 17.48
C LEU A 212 12.79 0.55 18.34
N PHE A 213 13.37 1.65 17.87
CA PHE A 213 13.39 2.91 18.62
C PHE A 213 11.99 3.44 18.91
N ALA A 214 11.09 3.43 17.93
CA ALA A 214 9.70 3.83 18.14
C ALA A 214 8.99 2.92 19.16
N LEU A 215 9.28 1.61 19.15
CA LEU A 215 8.69 0.67 20.10
C LEU A 215 9.13 0.99 21.53
N GLU A 216 10.42 1.23 21.74
CA GLU A 216 10.98 1.63 23.03
C GLU A 216 10.36 2.94 23.54
N GLN A 217 10.28 3.97 22.69
CA GLN A 217 9.64 5.23 23.07
C GLN A 217 8.16 5.03 23.41
N PHE A 218 7.46 4.17 22.67
CA PHE A 218 6.05 3.88 22.88
C PHE A 218 5.83 3.16 24.22
N PHE A 219 6.61 2.12 24.52
CA PHE A 219 6.53 1.40 25.81
C PHE A 219 6.86 2.31 26.97
N LYS A 220 7.94 3.10 26.85
CA LYS A 220 8.36 4.05 27.88
C LYS A 220 7.28 5.08 28.17
N TYR A 221 6.64 5.63 27.14
CA TYR A 221 5.67 6.72 27.30
C TYR A 221 4.32 6.22 27.83
N PHE A 222 3.81 5.11 27.31
CA PHE A 222 2.50 4.57 27.71
C PHE A 222 2.56 3.61 28.89
N GLY A 223 3.75 3.25 29.38
CA GLY A 223 3.93 2.31 30.48
C GLY A 223 3.37 0.93 30.16
N ILE A 224 3.48 0.49 28.91
CA ILE A 224 2.92 -0.78 28.46
C ILE A 224 3.71 -1.91 29.11
N GLN A 225 3.02 -2.73 29.88
CA GLN A 225 3.60 -3.89 30.53
C GLN A 225 3.86 -5.00 29.50
N LYS A 226 4.96 -5.73 29.70
CA LYS A 226 5.37 -6.91 28.94
C LYS A 226 4.20 -7.87 28.66
N GLU A 227 3.41 -8.15 29.69
CA GLU A 227 2.30 -9.10 29.67
C GLU A 227 1.22 -8.70 28.65
N THR A 228 1.06 -7.38 28.44
CA THR A 228 0.08 -6.85 27.50
C THR A 228 0.47 -7.20 26.05
N ILE A 229 1.77 -7.15 25.73
CA ILE A 229 2.27 -7.48 24.39
C ILE A 229 2.31 -9.00 24.20
N GLN A 230 2.67 -9.74 25.25
CA GLN A 230 2.58 -11.20 25.24
C GLN A 230 1.15 -11.67 24.92
N ASN A 231 0.15 -11.06 25.56
CA ASN A 231 -1.26 -11.38 25.30
C ASN A 231 -1.67 -11.01 23.88
N TYR A 232 -1.14 -9.92 23.31
CA TYR A 232 -1.38 -9.59 21.91
C TYR A 232 -0.90 -10.69 20.96
N PHE A 233 0.32 -11.20 21.13
CA PHE A 233 0.82 -12.31 20.29
C PHE A 233 -0.01 -13.58 20.49
N LYS A 234 -0.39 -13.91 21.73
CA LYS A 234 -1.29 -15.05 22.02
C LYS A 234 -2.66 -14.89 21.34
N GLU A 235 -3.29 -13.73 21.44
CA GLU A 235 -4.58 -13.44 20.78
C GLU A 235 -4.46 -13.55 19.26
N MET A 236 -3.36 -13.07 18.66
CA MET A 236 -3.16 -13.22 17.21
C MET A 236 -3.15 -14.69 16.78
N ASP A 237 -2.49 -15.55 17.55
CA ASP A 237 -2.43 -16.99 17.30
C ASP A 237 -3.81 -17.66 17.48
N GLU A 238 -4.53 -17.34 18.57
CA GLU A 238 -5.84 -17.91 18.89
C GLU A 238 -6.90 -17.63 17.81
N TYR A 239 -6.86 -16.46 17.17
CA TYR A 239 -7.85 -16.10 16.14
C TYR A 239 -7.62 -16.76 14.77
N GLY A 240 -6.69 -17.71 14.66
CA GLY A 240 -6.35 -18.35 13.39
C GLY A 240 -5.86 -17.37 12.32
N ARG A 241 -5.51 -16.13 12.74
CA ARG A 241 -4.79 -15.20 11.89
C ARG A 241 -3.37 -15.71 11.90
N THR A 242 -3.03 -16.52 10.91
CA THR A 242 -1.67 -17.02 10.63
C THR A 242 -0.69 -15.89 10.26
N ASN A 243 -0.86 -14.69 10.82
CA ASN A 243 0.07 -13.58 10.77
C ASN A 243 1.27 -13.92 11.65
N LYS A 244 2.06 -14.89 11.18
CA LYS A 244 3.40 -15.15 11.66
C LYS A 244 4.17 -13.83 11.68
N TYR A 245 4.98 -13.59 12.70
CA TYR A 245 5.89 -12.46 12.69
C TYR A 245 6.90 -12.67 11.55
N LYS A 246 6.79 -11.85 10.49
CA LYS A 246 7.57 -12.01 9.26
C LYS A 246 8.90 -11.30 9.39
N ILE A 247 9.99 -12.05 9.46
CA ILE A 247 11.35 -11.53 9.44
C ILE A 247 11.79 -11.40 7.98
N LYS A 248 11.77 -10.16 7.46
CA LYS A 248 12.12 -9.86 6.06
C LYS A 248 13.47 -9.17 5.93
N SER A 249 13.98 -8.64 7.04
CA SER A 249 15.21 -7.87 7.12
C SER A 249 15.92 -8.11 8.44
N LEU A 250 17.19 -7.73 8.52
CA LEU A 250 17.95 -7.74 9.78
C LEU A 250 17.32 -6.83 10.85
N LYS A 251 16.66 -5.74 10.47
CA LYS A 251 15.92 -4.87 11.41
C LYS A 251 14.74 -5.60 12.06
N ASP A 252 14.00 -6.41 11.29
CA ASP A 252 12.93 -7.26 11.83
C ASP A 252 13.50 -8.28 12.82
N PHE A 253 14.65 -8.86 12.49
CA PHE A 253 15.32 -9.81 13.36
C PHE A 253 15.79 -9.16 14.68
N GLN A 254 16.43 -7.99 14.62
CA GLN A 254 16.82 -7.23 15.82
C GLN A 254 15.62 -6.90 16.71
N LEU A 255 14.51 -6.52 16.10
CA LEU A 255 13.26 -6.28 16.81
C LEU A 255 12.71 -7.56 17.46
N TYR A 256 12.80 -8.71 16.78
CA TYR A 256 12.48 -10.02 17.35
C TYR A 256 13.36 -10.36 18.56
N ILE A 257 14.68 -10.18 18.46
CA ILE A 257 15.62 -10.37 19.58
C ILE A 257 15.23 -9.51 20.78
N TYR A 258 14.91 -8.24 20.53
CA TYR A 258 14.47 -7.33 21.57
C TYR A 258 13.16 -7.81 22.24
N LEU A 259 12.19 -8.26 21.47
CA LEU A 259 10.96 -8.83 22.04
C LEU A 259 11.27 -10.08 22.89
N LYS A 260 12.16 -10.96 22.40
CA LYS A 260 12.60 -12.14 23.15
C LYS A 260 13.34 -11.76 24.44
N SER A 261 14.16 -10.70 24.44
CA SER A 261 14.87 -10.23 25.64
C SER A 261 13.92 -9.68 26.71
N LEU A 262 12.76 -9.16 26.30
CA LEU A 262 11.64 -8.83 27.18
C LEU A 262 10.84 -10.06 27.66
N SER A 263 11.30 -11.27 27.33
CA SER A 263 10.57 -12.53 27.52
C SER A 263 9.17 -12.51 26.90
N ILE A 264 9.04 -11.88 25.73
CA ILE A 264 7.84 -11.98 24.89
C ILE A 264 8.05 -13.15 23.92
N GLU A 265 7.34 -14.23 24.15
CA GLU A 265 7.34 -15.41 23.28
C GLU A 265 6.44 -15.15 22.07
N ILE A 266 7.04 -15.25 20.88
CA ILE A 266 6.35 -15.20 19.60
C ILE A 266 6.30 -16.64 19.09
N ILE A 267 5.10 -17.24 19.10
CA ILE A 267 4.91 -18.67 18.82
C ILE A 267 5.25 -18.99 17.36
N HIS A 268 4.92 -18.09 16.44
CA HIS A 268 5.13 -18.29 15.01
C HIS A 268 5.96 -17.17 14.37
N VAL A 269 7.20 -17.50 14.03
CA VAL A 269 8.11 -16.64 13.26
C VAL A 269 8.23 -17.20 11.85
N ASP A 270 8.10 -16.34 10.84
CA ASP A 270 8.33 -16.68 9.43
C ASP A 270 9.57 -15.99 8.90
N ILE A 271 10.61 -16.78 8.64
CA ILE A 271 11.93 -16.33 8.21
C ILE A 271 12.18 -16.71 6.74
N ASN A 272 11.24 -17.42 6.10
CA ASN A 272 11.36 -17.84 4.70
C ASN A 272 11.54 -16.68 3.72
N ILE A 273 11.22 -15.47 4.16
CA ILE A 273 11.26 -14.24 3.35
C ILE A 273 12.64 -13.56 3.45
N LEU A 274 13.46 -13.88 4.44
CA LEU A 274 14.79 -13.31 4.59
C LEU A 274 15.73 -13.91 3.53
N ASN A 275 16.26 -13.08 2.64
CA ASN A 275 17.26 -13.51 1.67
C ASN A 275 18.63 -13.68 2.34
N LEU A 276 18.98 -14.91 2.73
CA LEU A 276 20.26 -15.20 3.39
C LEU A 276 21.48 -15.05 2.46
N PHE A 277 21.26 -14.96 1.15
CA PHE A 277 22.30 -14.74 0.15
C PHE A 277 22.55 -13.26 -0.15
N ASP A 278 21.82 -12.35 0.50
CA ASP A 278 22.10 -10.92 0.38
C ASP A 278 23.51 -10.61 0.92
N VAL A 279 24.29 -9.83 0.17
CA VAL A 279 25.67 -9.47 0.54
C VAL A 279 25.77 -8.67 1.85
N SER A 280 24.68 -8.04 2.27
CA SER A 280 24.58 -7.35 3.56
C SER A 280 24.42 -8.30 4.75
N VAL A 281 23.95 -9.53 4.52
CA VAL A 281 23.79 -10.57 5.56
C VAL A 281 25.12 -11.29 5.74
N LYS A 282 25.69 -11.14 6.94
CA LYS A 282 26.98 -11.71 7.31
C LYS A 282 26.78 -13.02 8.06
N LEU A 283 27.81 -13.86 8.10
CA LEU A 283 27.76 -15.13 8.84
C LEU A 283 27.41 -14.93 10.32
N LYS A 284 27.94 -13.88 10.96
CA LYS A 284 27.58 -13.57 12.36
C LYS A 284 26.08 -13.33 12.55
N ASP A 285 25.42 -12.72 11.57
CA ASP A 285 23.98 -12.44 11.64
C ASP A 285 23.20 -13.76 11.57
N LEU A 286 23.65 -14.73 10.76
CA LEU A 286 23.07 -16.08 10.69
C LEU A 286 23.26 -16.86 11.97
N ILE A 287 24.44 -16.74 12.57
CA ILE A 287 24.71 -17.36 13.86
C ILE A 287 23.75 -16.76 14.87
N GLU A 288 23.66 -15.44 15.00
CA GLU A 288 22.70 -14.77 15.88
C GLU A 288 21.25 -15.25 15.62
N ILE A 289 20.84 -15.40 14.36
CA ILE A 289 19.53 -15.97 13.98
C ILE A 289 19.38 -17.40 14.51
N ASP A 290 20.34 -18.28 14.27
CA ASP A 290 20.33 -19.65 14.78
C ASP A 290 20.26 -19.67 16.31
N LEU A 291 21.04 -18.84 17.00
CA LEU A 291 21.05 -18.77 18.46
C LEU A 291 19.68 -18.35 19.00
N ALA A 292 19.07 -17.37 18.33
CA ALA A 292 17.77 -16.86 18.71
C ALA A 292 16.64 -17.87 18.50
N LEU A 293 16.73 -18.72 17.49
CA LEU A 293 15.66 -19.66 17.15
C LEU A 293 15.83 -21.02 17.82
N SER A 294 17.07 -21.48 17.98
CA SER A 294 17.35 -22.87 18.36
C SER A 294 17.07 -23.17 19.84
N ASN A 295 16.96 -22.17 20.72
CA ASN A 295 16.89 -22.36 22.19
C ASN A 295 18.03 -23.24 22.76
N ILE A 296 19.09 -23.52 21.99
CA ILE A 296 20.21 -24.37 22.40
C ILE A 296 21.22 -23.51 23.17
N ALA A 297 21.41 -23.80 24.46
CA ALA A 297 22.25 -23.04 25.39
C ALA A 297 23.77 -23.06 25.09
N ASN A 298 24.24 -23.86 24.13
CA ASN A 298 25.68 -24.06 23.85
C ASN A 298 26.20 -23.24 22.66
N SER A 299 25.67 -22.03 22.47
CA SER A 299 25.86 -21.22 21.27
C SER A 299 27.18 -20.45 21.18
N GLU A 300 27.75 -20.05 22.31
CA GLU A 300 29.05 -19.33 22.35
C GLU A 300 30.16 -20.13 21.67
N ASP A 301 29.98 -21.45 21.61
CA ASP A 301 30.92 -22.39 21.01
C ASP A 301 30.84 -22.43 19.46
N ILE A 302 29.81 -21.83 18.83
CA ILE A 302 29.68 -21.82 17.36
C ILE A 302 30.46 -20.65 16.77
N ALA A 303 30.31 -19.45 17.31
CA ALA A 303 30.99 -18.25 16.81
C ALA A 303 32.52 -18.37 16.93
N SER A 304 33.00 -19.01 18.00
CA SER A 304 34.43 -19.28 18.23
C SER A 304 35.07 -20.19 17.17
N GLN A 305 34.27 -20.94 16.40
CA GLN A 305 34.75 -21.83 15.32
C GLN A 305 35.07 -21.07 14.03
N PHE A 306 34.71 -19.79 13.94
CA PHE A 306 34.93 -18.96 12.77
C PHE A 306 35.90 -17.82 13.09
N THR A 307 36.71 -17.45 12.12
CA THR A 307 37.57 -16.27 12.22
C THR A 307 36.74 -14.99 12.14
N ASN A 308 37.26 -13.87 12.68
CA ASN A 308 36.60 -12.56 12.57
C ASN A 308 36.34 -12.13 11.12
N GLU A 309 37.22 -12.52 10.19
CA GLU A 309 37.01 -12.27 8.76
C GLU A 309 35.78 -13.04 8.27
N GLN A 310 35.73 -14.36 8.51
CA GLN A 310 34.61 -15.22 8.12
C GLN A 310 33.28 -14.77 8.73
N LEU A 311 33.28 -14.38 10.01
CA LEU A 311 32.10 -13.85 10.69
C LEU A 311 31.55 -12.59 10.04
N ASN A 312 32.43 -11.77 9.45
CA ASN A 312 32.06 -10.53 8.77
C ASN A 312 31.87 -10.70 7.24
N SER A 313 32.14 -11.89 6.69
CA SER A 313 31.87 -12.24 5.30
C SER A 313 30.39 -12.61 5.09
N SER A 314 29.90 -12.38 3.88
CA SER A 314 28.59 -12.91 3.45
C SER A 314 28.67 -14.41 3.12
N ILE A 315 27.52 -15.08 3.05
CA ILE A 315 27.47 -16.50 2.63
C ILE A 315 28.12 -16.68 1.26
N ILE A 316 27.81 -15.79 0.32
CA ILE A 316 28.36 -15.86 -1.04
C ILE A 316 29.88 -15.77 -1.00
N GLN A 317 30.45 -14.86 -0.21
CA GLN A 317 31.91 -14.72 -0.08
C GLN A 317 32.56 -15.97 0.57
N LEU A 318 31.88 -16.62 1.51
CA LEU A 318 32.36 -17.86 2.12
C LEU A 318 32.29 -19.05 1.17
N LEU A 319 31.29 -19.06 0.28
CA LEU A 319 31.10 -20.11 -0.71
C LEU A 319 31.87 -19.87 -2.01
N SER A 320 32.29 -18.63 -2.31
CA SER A 320 32.94 -18.30 -3.58
C SER A 320 34.21 -19.11 -3.86
N PRO A 321 35.08 -19.44 -2.87
CA PRO A 321 36.22 -20.32 -3.12
C PRO A 321 35.82 -21.75 -3.51
N LEU A 322 34.61 -22.19 -3.15
CA LEU A 322 34.05 -23.50 -3.51
C LEU A 322 33.41 -23.50 -4.91
N LEU A 323 33.11 -22.31 -5.42
CA LEU A 323 32.55 -22.06 -6.74
C LEU A 323 33.63 -21.75 -7.78
N ASP A 324 34.90 -21.63 -7.39
CA ASP A 324 35.97 -21.29 -8.33
C ASP A 324 36.33 -22.52 -9.19
N VAL A 325 35.78 -22.54 -10.40
CA VAL A 325 35.79 -23.64 -11.38
C VAL A 325 36.98 -23.58 -12.32
N LYS A 326 38.03 -22.80 -12.02
CA LYS A 326 39.30 -22.94 -12.76
C LYS A 326 39.85 -24.38 -12.76
N LEU A 327 39.38 -25.24 -11.85
CA LEU A 327 39.62 -26.70 -11.82
C LEU A 327 38.67 -27.56 -12.69
N PHE A 328 37.51 -27.03 -13.11
CA PHE A 328 36.51 -27.72 -13.93
C PHE A 328 36.61 -27.32 -15.41
N GLU A 329 36.97 -26.06 -15.72
CA GLU A 329 37.24 -25.63 -17.11
C GLU A 329 38.50 -26.28 -17.69
N SER A 330 39.50 -26.62 -16.85
CA SER A 330 40.67 -27.38 -17.28
C SER A 330 40.38 -28.86 -17.58
N ASN A 331 39.20 -29.37 -17.21
CA ASN A 331 38.81 -30.78 -17.34
C ASN A 331 37.56 -31.01 -18.22
N LEU A 332 36.99 -29.95 -18.80
CA LEU A 332 36.00 -30.12 -19.86
C LEU A 332 36.73 -30.65 -21.10
N PRO A 333 36.39 -31.85 -21.61
CA PRO A 333 37.00 -32.34 -22.83
C PRO A 333 36.68 -31.34 -23.92
N LYS A 334 37.72 -30.80 -24.57
CA LYS A 334 37.55 -30.08 -25.83
C LYS A 334 36.76 -31.01 -26.74
N LYS A 335 35.68 -30.49 -27.33
CA LYS A 335 34.87 -31.18 -28.35
C LYS A 335 35.78 -31.52 -29.53
N ASP A 336 36.49 -32.63 -29.45
CA ASP A 336 36.90 -33.38 -30.62
C ASP A 336 35.73 -34.31 -30.95
N THR A 337 35.13 -33.99 -32.08
CA THR A 337 34.11 -34.79 -32.75
C THR A 337 34.76 -36.09 -33.21
N ASP A 338 34.79 -37.12 -32.38
CA ASP A 338 34.80 -38.50 -32.87
C ASP A 338 34.28 -39.50 -31.83
N ASN A 339 33.11 -40.02 -32.17
CA ASN A 339 32.50 -41.31 -31.83
C ASN A 339 33.14 -42.13 -30.69
N ASN A 340 32.73 -41.93 -29.43
CA ASN A 340 32.76 -42.96 -28.37
C ASN A 340 31.90 -42.65 -27.10
N ASN A 341 30.92 -41.74 -27.19
CA ASN A 341 30.20 -41.20 -26.01
C ASN A 341 29.13 -42.12 -25.38
N ALA A 342 29.00 -43.38 -25.80
CA ALA A 342 28.07 -44.32 -25.15
C ALA A 342 28.60 -44.80 -23.77
N GLN A 343 29.91 -44.92 -23.57
CA GLN A 343 30.50 -45.37 -22.30
C GLN A 343 30.64 -44.26 -21.24
N LEU A 344 30.66 -42.98 -21.66
CA LEU A 344 30.73 -41.83 -20.74
C LEU A 344 29.38 -41.50 -20.08
N PHE A 345 28.27 -41.96 -20.66
CA PHE A 345 26.94 -41.82 -20.05
C PHE A 345 26.71 -42.83 -18.93
N GLU A 346 27.28 -44.05 -19.02
CA GLU A 346 27.25 -45.04 -17.93
C GLU A 346 28.15 -44.64 -16.74
N LEU A 347 29.27 -43.95 -16.98
CA LEU A 347 30.12 -43.39 -15.90
C LEU A 347 29.45 -42.23 -15.15
N ARG A 348 28.49 -41.50 -15.75
CA ARG A 348 27.74 -40.43 -15.06
C ARG A 348 26.72 -40.95 -14.05
N THR A 349 26.13 -42.11 -14.32
CA THR A 349 25.27 -42.82 -13.36
C THR A 349 26.05 -43.38 -12.17
N ASP A 350 27.34 -43.68 -12.34
CA ASP A 350 28.19 -44.17 -11.26
C ASP A 350 28.81 -43.07 -10.39
N TYR A 351 28.96 -41.83 -10.87
CA TYR A 351 29.47 -40.74 -10.02
C TYR A 351 28.45 -40.28 -8.96
N SER A 352 27.15 -40.35 -9.24
CA SER A 352 26.11 -40.13 -8.22
C SER A 352 26.12 -41.26 -7.18
N SER A 353 26.31 -42.51 -7.62
CA SER A 353 26.44 -43.67 -6.75
C SER A 353 27.71 -43.59 -5.90
N ILE A 354 28.83 -43.08 -6.44
CA ILE A 354 30.11 -42.91 -5.74
C ILE A 354 30.07 -41.74 -4.77
N VAL A 355 29.49 -40.58 -5.11
CA VAL A 355 29.36 -39.46 -4.16
C VAL A 355 28.37 -39.81 -3.05
N THR A 356 27.27 -40.49 -3.36
CA THR A 356 26.30 -40.96 -2.36
C THR A 356 26.88 -42.11 -1.52
N ARG A 357 27.63 -43.05 -2.11
CA ARG A 357 28.34 -44.13 -1.39
C ARG A 357 29.50 -43.58 -0.56
N TYR A 358 30.23 -42.57 -1.04
CA TYR A 358 31.25 -41.86 -0.26
C TYR A 358 30.60 -41.10 0.90
N TYR A 359 29.44 -40.47 0.70
CA TYR A 359 28.72 -39.78 1.78
C TYR A 359 28.09 -40.75 2.80
N ILE A 360 27.58 -41.90 2.36
CA ILE A 360 27.11 -42.98 3.24
C ILE A 360 28.29 -43.62 3.97
N GLU A 361 29.41 -43.86 3.30
CA GLU A 361 30.64 -44.37 3.90
C GLU A 361 31.32 -43.35 4.81
N GLU A 362 31.17 -42.04 4.61
CA GLU A 362 31.73 -40.96 5.45
C GLU A 362 30.79 -40.59 6.62
N ILE A 363 29.48 -40.73 6.47
CA ILE A 363 28.53 -40.78 7.61
C ILE A 363 28.77 -42.05 8.45
N ASN A 364 29.20 -43.15 7.82
CA ASN A 364 29.61 -44.36 8.54
C ASN A 364 31.05 -44.29 9.08
N ALA A 365 31.95 -43.54 8.45
CA ALA A 365 33.34 -43.33 8.89
C ALA A 365 33.44 -42.21 9.94
N SER A 366 32.52 -41.25 9.99
CA SER A 366 32.37 -40.34 11.12
C SER A 366 31.88 -41.04 12.40
N LYS A 367 31.40 -42.30 12.29
CA LYS A 367 31.24 -43.22 13.44
C LYS A 367 32.50 -44.03 13.75
N GLN A 368 33.52 -44.02 12.90
CA GLN A 368 34.76 -44.75 13.07
C GLN A 368 35.97 -43.81 12.98
N ASN A 369 36.38 -43.32 14.15
CA ASN A 369 37.52 -42.47 14.45
C ASN A 369 38.81 -42.75 13.63
N ASN A 370 38.94 -42.22 12.41
CA ASN A 370 40.26 -42.06 11.80
C ASN A 370 40.40 -40.73 11.04
N PRO A 371 41.42 -39.91 11.37
CA PRO A 371 41.59 -38.59 10.78
C PRO A 371 42.34 -38.67 9.44
N ILE A 372 41.66 -38.32 8.35
CA ILE A 372 42.29 -38.07 7.04
C ILE A 372 42.77 -36.60 6.98
N THR A 373 43.85 -36.34 6.25
CA THR A 373 44.78 -35.22 6.33
C THR A 373 44.25 -33.78 6.12
N ASN A 374 44.33 -33.00 7.19
CA ASN A 374 44.63 -31.57 7.45
C ASN A 374 44.33 -30.36 6.51
N ASN A 375 43.91 -30.48 5.26
CA ASN A 375 43.42 -29.29 4.51
C ASN A 375 42.00 -29.46 3.96
N SER A 376 41.64 -30.66 3.49
CA SER A 376 40.25 -31.00 3.20
C SER A 376 39.37 -30.89 4.46
N ASN A 377 39.92 -31.25 5.63
CA ASN A 377 39.22 -31.15 6.92
C ASN A 377 38.81 -29.74 7.31
N LYS A 378 39.58 -28.69 6.99
CA LYS A 378 39.25 -27.33 7.42
C LYS A 378 38.05 -26.79 6.63
N TYR A 379 38.05 -27.01 5.31
CA TYR A 379 36.93 -26.65 4.43
C TYR A 379 35.71 -27.54 4.66
N HIS A 380 35.91 -28.84 4.88
CA HIS A 380 34.82 -29.75 5.15
C HIS A 380 34.16 -29.47 6.51
N LYS A 381 34.95 -29.15 7.54
CA LYS A 381 34.44 -28.71 8.85
C LYS A 381 33.67 -27.39 8.72
N LEU A 382 34.16 -26.44 7.94
CA LEU A 382 33.43 -25.20 7.65
C LEU A 382 32.09 -25.48 6.97
N LYS A 383 32.09 -26.39 5.97
CA LYS A 383 30.91 -26.85 5.24
C LYS A 383 29.87 -27.48 6.17
N LEU A 384 30.30 -28.43 7.00
CA LEU A 384 29.49 -29.10 8.02
C LEU A 384 28.94 -28.11 9.06
N ASN A 385 29.74 -27.14 9.49
CA ASN A 385 29.30 -26.14 10.46
C ASN A 385 28.22 -25.20 9.90
N ILE A 386 28.42 -24.68 8.68
CA ILE A 386 27.41 -23.86 8.01
C ILE A 386 26.15 -24.70 7.73
N TYR A 387 26.33 -25.94 7.27
CA TYR A 387 25.22 -26.88 7.08
C TYR A 387 24.43 -27.14 8.36
N ASN A 388 25.11 -27.38 9.48
CA ASN A 388 24.46 -27.59 10.76
C ASN A 388 23.70 -26.36 11.24
N ILE A 389 24.13 -25.14 10.87
CA ILE A 389 23.37 -23.91 11.10
C ILE A 389 22.10 -23.89 10.25
N PHE A 390 22.20 -24.18 8.95
CA PHE A 390 21.03 -24.25 8.06
C PHE A 390 20.03 -25.37 8.42
N GLU A 391 20.52 -26.54 8.81
CA GLU A 391 19.69 -27.64 9.32
C GLU A 391 18.91 -27.23 10.56
N ARG A 392 19.58 -26.58 11.52
CA ARG A 392 18.96 -26.13 12.77
C ARG A 392 17.95 -25.02 12.55
N ILE A 393 18.21 -24.14 11.57
CA ILE A 393 17.28 -23.08 11.25
C ILE A 393 15.93 -23.63 10.78
N ASN A 394 15.85 -24.87 10.22
CA ASN A 394 14.70 -25.77 9.87
C ASN A 394 13.38 -25.16 9.32
N LEU A 395 13.27 -23.84 9.29
CA LEU A 395 12.13 -23.00 8.95
C LEU A 395 12.26 -22.44 7.54
N ILE A 396 13.41 -22.64 6.88
CA ILE A 396 13.71 -22.13 5.53
C ILE A 396 13.82 -23.30 4.55
N GLN A 397 12.81 -24.19 4.51
CA GLN A 397 12.79 -25.36 3.62
C GLN A 397 13.10 -24.99 2.16
N LYS A 398 12.62 -23.83 1.68
CA LYS A 398 12.82 -23.37 0.29
C LYS A 398 14.27 -22.97 -0.04
N GLN A 399 15.02 -22.37 0.89
CA GLN A 399 16.44 -22.02 0.66
C GLN A 399 17.37 -23.18 1.03
N LYS A 400 16.92 -24.07 1.93
CA LYS A 400 17.58 -25.34 2.25
C LYS A 400 17.90 -26.09 0.96
N SER A 401 16.95 -26.16 0.04
CA SER A 401 17.10 -26.76 -1.28
C SER A 401 18.21 -26.16 -2.15
N ILE A 402 18.33 -24.82 -2.20
CA ILE A 402 19.41 -24.13 -2.93
C ILE A 402 20.76 -24.37 -2.25
N PHE A 403 20.78 -24.36 -0.93
CA PHE A 403 21.99 -24.60 -0.16
C PHE A 403 22.46 -26.06 -0.27
N TYR A 404 21.53 -27.05 -0.19
CA TYR A 404 21.79 -28.46 -0.50
C TYR A 404 22.33 -28.58 -1.92
N TYR A 405 21.72 -27.91 -2.89
CA TYR A 405 22.21 -27.93 -4.25
C TYR A 405 23.67 -27.44 -4.35
N LEU A 406 23.98 -26.27 -3.78
CA LEU A 406 25.33 -25.69 -3.77
C LEU A 406 26.35 -26.61 -3.09
N LEU A 407 25.92 -27.40 -2.10
CA LEU A 407 26.77 -28.32 -1.35
C LEU A 407 27.00 -29.66 -2.05
N PHE A 408 26.00 -30.23 -2.73
CA PHE A 408 25.99 -31.66 -3.06
C PHE A 408 26.00 -31.98 -4.57
N LYS A 409 25.66 -31.04 -5.45
CA LYS A 409 25.67 -31.24 -6.93
C LYS A 409 24.87 -32.48 -7.40
N ASP A 410 23.89 -32.96 -6.64
CA ASP A 410 23.05 -34.12 -7.01
C ASP A 410 21.74 -33.68 -7.67
N SER A 411 21.55 -34.07 -8.92
CA SER A 411 20.38 -33.77 -9.74
C SER A 411 19.10 -34.48 -9.28
N GLU A 412 19.19 -35.67 -8.68
CA GLU A 412 17.99 -36.45 -8.32
C GLU A 412 17.29 -35.86 -7.09
N THR A 413 18.07 -35.37 -6.14
CA THR A 413 17.59 -34.58 -5.00
C THR A 413 16.89 -33.29 -5.46
N ILE A 414 17.40 -32.60 -6.49
CA ILE A 414 16.71 -31.42 -7.07
C ILE A 414 15.36 -31.83 -7.65
N ARG A 415 15.29 -32.93 -8.42
CA ARG A 415 14.03 -33.42 -9.00
C ARG A 415 12.98 -33.59 -7.92
N LYS A 416 13.38 -34.29 -6.86
CA LYS A 416 12.52 -34.61 -5.73
C LYS A 416 12.10 -33.35 -4.99
N ILE A 417 13.02 -32.41 -4.76
CA ILE A 417 12.70 -31.10 -4.17
C ILE A 417 11.70 -30.33 -5.02
N ILE A 418 11.87 -30.29 -6.34
CA ILE A 418 10.99 -29.56 -7.25
C ILE A 418 9.60 -30.22 -7.28
N GLN A 419 9.55 -31.55 -7.33
CA GLN A 419 8.31 -32.33 -7.26
C GLN A 419 7.60 -32.22 -5.90
N ASP A 420 8.36 -32.20 -4.81
CA ASP A 420 7.84 -32.08 -3.44
C ASP A 420 7.34 -30.64 -3.16
N ASN A 421 7.92 -29.64 -3.82
CA ASN A 421 7.53 -28.23 -3.73
C ASN A 421 6.62 -27.78 -4.89
N ASN A 422 5.80 -28.69 -5.45
CA ASN A 422 4.92 -28.57 -6.63
C ASN A 422 3.98 -27.33 -6.74
N THR A 423 4.11 -26.33 -5.87
CA THR A 423 3.57 -24.99 -6.10
C THR A 423 4.49 -24.23 -7.05
N SER A 424 3.94 -23.71 -8.16
CA SER A 424 4.63 -22.83 -9.12
C SER A 424 5.48 -21.75 -8.43
N ASP A 425 4.94 -21.13 -7.38
CA ASP A 425 5.60 -20.06 -6.62
C ASP A 425 6.94 -20.50 -5.98
N GLY A 426 7.05 -21.76 -5.55
CA GLY A 426 8.25 -22.30 -4.93
C GLY A 426 9.40 -22.42 -5.93
N ILE A 427 9.09 -22.94 -7.12
CA ILE A 427 10.05 -23.10 -8.22
C ILE A 427 10.47 -21.72 -8.72
N GLU A 428 9.52 -20.82 -8.99
CA GLU A 428 9.81 -19.45 -9.44
C GLU A 428 10.76 -18.74 -8.47
N THR A 429 10.44 -18.74 -7.17
CA THR A 429 11.28 -18.10 -6.14
C THR A 429 12.70 -18.69 -6.13
N MET A 430 12.80 -20.02 -6.23
CA MET A 430 14.09 -20.71 -6.28
C MET A 430 14.91 -20.29 -7.50
N LEU A 431 14.30 -20.29 -8.69
CA LEU A 431 14.94 -19.87 -9.95
C LEU A 431 15.44 -18.44 -9.85
N GLY A 432 14.67 -17.55 -9.24
CA GLY A 432 15.12 -16.17 -9.07
C GLY A 432 16.28 -16.00 -8.11
N TRP A 433 16.31 -16.75 -6.99
CA TRP A 433 17.46 -16.76 -6.09
C TRP A 433 18.72 -17.30 -6.79
N VAL A 434 18.56 -18.35 -7.59
CA VAL A 434 19.64 -18.92 -8.40
C VAL A 434 20.19 -17.89 -9.39
N PHE A 435 19.34 -17.25 -10.18
CA PHE A 435 19.78 -16.30 -11.20
C PHE A 435 20.34 -15.00 -10.59
N SER A 436 19.77 -14.52 -9.48
CA SER A 436 20.29 -13.34 -8.77
C SER A 436 21.61 -13.56 -8.03
N SER A 437 22.08 -14.82 -7.93
CA SER A 437 23.39 -15.14 -7.36
C SER A 437 24.55 -14.93 -8.34
N ASP A 438 24.26 -14.70 -9.63
CA ASP A 438 25.23 -14.60 -10.74
C ASP A 438 26.20 -15.81 -10.84
N ASN A 439 25.85 -16.95 -10.22
CA ASN A 439 26.65 -18.15 -10.24
C ASN A 439 26.35 -18.97 -11.51
N LEU A 440 27.14 -18.74 -12.56
CA LEU A 440 26.97 -19.40 -13.86
C LEU A 440 26.90 -20.93 -13.79
N GLN A 441 27.60 -21.59 -12.86
CA GLN A 441 27.60 -23.05 -12.78
C GLN A 441 26.29 -23.58 -12.22
N LEU A 442 25.80 -22.93 -11.18
CA LEU A 442 24.51 -23.24 -10.58
C LEU A 442 23.40 -23.00 -11.61
N ILE A 443 23.45 -21.87 -12.32
CA ILE A 443 22.54 -21.58 -13.44
C ILE A 443 22.65 -22.69 -14.49
N ALA A 444 23.86 -23.00 -14.97
CA ALA A 444 24.09 -23.99 -16.01
C ALA A 444 23.59 -25.38 -15.66
N HIS A 445 23.79 -25.81 -14.43
CA HIS A 445 23.31 -27.11 -14.00
C HIS A 445 21.79 -27.12 -13.92
N LEU A 446 21.19 -26.07 -13.35
CA LEU A 446 19.75 -25.98 -13.20
C LEU A 446 19.05 -25.89 -14.57
N THR A 447 19.60 -25.14 -15.52
CA THR A 447 19.10 -25.02 -16.88
C THR A 447 19.26 -26.29 -17.70
N ASN A 448 20.32 -27.08 -17.46
CA ASN A 448 20.47 -28.40 -18.08
C ASN A 448 19.58 -29.47 -17.45
N PHE A 449 19.28 -29.30 -16.16
CA PHE A 449 18.49 -30.26 -15.38
C PHE A 449 16.99 -30.19 -15.71
N LEU A 450 16.49 -28.97 -15.90
CA LEU A 450 15.10 -28.74 -16.23
C LEU A 450 14.88 -28.84 -17.74
N SER A 451 14.15 -29.86 -18.19
CA SER A 451 13.75 -29.94 -19.60
C SER A 451 12.87 -28.75 -19.94
N TYR A 452 13.35 -27.86 -20.80
CA TYR A 452 12.65 -26.63 -21.17
C TYR A 452 11.31 -26.84 -21.87
N SER A 453 11.03 -28.06 -22.35
CA SER A 453 9.70 -28.44 -22.83
C SER A 453 8.61 -28.23 -21.78
N ASP A 454 8.99 -28.28 -20.51
CA ASP A 454 8.08 -28.31 -19.38
C ASP A 454 7.87 -26.92 -18.77
N TRP A 455 8.67 -25.92 -19.20
CA TRP A 455 8.54 -24.57 -18.68
C TRP A 455 7.41 -23.86 -19.40
N SER A 456 6.40 -23.49 -18.64
CA SER A 456 5.49 -22.44 -19.03
C SER A 456 6.27 -21.16 -19.33
N THR A 457 5.77 -20.36 -20.26
CA THR A 457 6.34 -19.02 -20.50
C THR A 457 6.39 -18.18 -19.24
N THR A 458 5.52 -18.44 -18.26
CA THR A 458 5.51 -17.82 -16.93
C THR A 458 6.73 -18.16 -16.07
N GLU A 459 7.20 -19.40 -16.08
CA GLU A 459 8.35 -19.84 -15.27
C GLU A 459 9.69 -19.29 -15.78
N LEU A 460 9.79 -18.92 -17.06
CA LEU A 460 10.98 -18.30 -17.66
C LEU A 460 11.18 -16.84 -17.25
N TYR A 461 10.10 -16.15 -16.85
CA TYR A 461 10.14 -14.74 -16.52
C TYR A 461 10.87 -14.44 -15.22
N TYR A 462 10.62 -15.25 -14.20
CA TYR A 462 11.19 -15.02 -12.89
C TYR A 462 12.73 -15.05 -12.88
N PRO A 463 13.40 -16.06 -13.47
CA PRO A 463 14.86 -16.05 -13.56
C PRO A 463 15.39 -14.81 -14.30
N MET A 464 14.78 -14.44 -15.43
CA MET A 464 15.20 -13.26 -16.21
C MET A 464 15.00 -11.95 -15.47
N ALA A 465 13.91 -11.82 -14.70
CA ALA A 465 13.64 -10.66 -13.85
C ALA A 465 14.71 -10.48 -12.75
N GLN A 466 15.34 -11.58 -12.32
CA GLN A 466 16.30 -11.60 -11.23
C GLN A 466 17.77 -11.57 -11.69
N THR A 467 18.03 -11.66 -13.00
CA THR A 467 19.37 -11.55 -13.57
C THR A 467 19.96 -10.15 -13.34
N LYS A 468 21.13 -10.08 -12.70
CA LYS A 468 21.82 -8.81 -12.36
C LYS A 468 23.12 -8.58 -13.14
N SER A 469 23.56 -9.57 -13.92
CA SER A 469 24.84 -9.54 -14.63
C SER A 469 24.71 -9.87 -16.11
N THR A 470 25.46 -9.17 -16.96
CA THR A 470 25.53 -9.44 -18.41
C THR A 470 26.15 -10.80 -18.70
N ILE A 471 27.03 -11.27 -17.81
CA ILE A 471 27.69 -12.57 -17.90
C ILE A 471 26.66 -13.71 -17.86
N VAL A 472 25.62 -13.57 -17.04
CA VAL A 472 24.51 -14.54 -17.00
C VAL A 472 23.75 -14.54 -18.32
N LEU A 473 23.46 -13.35 -18.88
CA LEU A 473 22.79 -13.25 -20.17
C LEU A 473 23.63 -13.87 -21.31
N ASP A 474 24.94 -13.64 -21.32
CA ASP A 474 25.86 -14.25 -22.30
C ASP A 474 25.81 -15.78 -22.20
N TYR A 475 25.84 -16.31 -20.98
CA TYR A 475 25.69 -17.75 -20.76
C TYR A 475 24.38 -18.29 -21.35
N LEU A 476 23.25 -17.63 -21.06
CA LEU A 476 21.95 -18.03 -21.59
C LEU A 476 21.89 -17.88 -23.12
N PHE A 477 22.54 -16.87 -23.67
CA PHE A 477 22.62 -16.64 -25.11
C PHE A 477 23.34 -17.78 -25.81
N TYR A 478 24.50 -18.20 -25.31
CA TYR A 478 25.29 -19.26 -25.95
C TYR A 478 24.71 -20.66 -25.74
N ASN A 479 24.05 -20.92 -24.61
CA ASN A 479 23.61 -22.28 -24.24
C ASN A 479 22.11 -22.51 -24.36
N HIS A 480 21.30 -21.46 -24.29
CA HIS A 480 19.83 -21.52 -24.20
C HIS A 480 19.13 -20.46 -25.06
N GLN A 481 19.76 -20.11 -26.21
CA GLN A 481 19.29 -19.09 -27.15
C GLN A 481 17.81 -19.23 -27.52
N GLU A 482 17.39 -20.45 -27.88
CA GLU A 482 16.04 -20.74 -28.38
C GLU A 482 14.97 -20.64 -27.31
N ILE A 483 15.32 -20.43 -26.05
CA ILE A 483 14.38 -20.31 -24.94
C ILE A 483 14.26 -18.85 -24.51
N PHE A 484 15.37 -18.23 -24.16
CA PHE A 484 15.40 -16.89 -23.57
C PHE A 484 15.45 -15.76 -24.62
N PHE A 485 15.77 -16.07 -25.87
CA PHE A 485 15.92 -15.09 -26.95
C PHE A 485 14.97 -15.40 -28.11
N LYS A 486 13.77 -15.93 -27.83
CA LYS A 486 12.76 -16.22 -28.87
C LYS A 486 12.28 -14.95 -29.56
N GLU A 487 11.94 -15.06 -30.83
CA GLU A 487 11.27 -13.98 -31.57
C GLU A 487 9.95 -13.58 -30.88
N ASN A 488 9.68 -12.28 -30.81
CA ASN A 488 8.47 -11.69 -30.21
C ASN A 488 8.24 -12.08 -28.74
N ASN A 489 9.31 -12.27 -27.96
CA ASN A 489 9.18 -12.40 -26.50
C ASN A 489 9.08 -11.03 -25.81
N ASP A 490 8.48 -10.96 -24.63
CA ASP A 490 8.27 -9.75 -23.83
C ASP A 490 9.06 -9.74 -22.51
N ILE A 491 10.10 -10.58 -22.38
CA ILE A 491 10.91 -10.76 -21.15
C ILE A 491 11.59 -9.45 -20.72
N TYR A 492 11.95 -8.61 -21.69
CA TYR A 492 12.66 -7.34 -21.47
C TYR A 492 12.01 -6.45 -20.41
N ILE A 493 10.68 -6.53 -20.25
CA ILE A 493 9.94 -5.69 -19.32
C ILE A 493 10.26 -6.00 -17.85
N LEU A 494 10.83 -7.18 -17.60
CA LEU A 494 11.18 -7.64 -16.25
C LEU A 494 12.61 -7.34 -15.85
N ILE A 495 13.46 -7.00 -16.82
CA ILE A 495 14.86 -6.72 -16.58
C ILE A 495 14.97 -5.31 -15.97
N GLU A 496 15.08 -5.23 -14.65
CA GLU A 496 15.05 -3.95 -13.93
C GLU A 496 16.28 -3.08 -14.20
N ASP A 497 17.45 -3.69 -14.34
CA ASP A 497 18.70 -3.00 -14.62
C ASP A 497 18.83 -2.61 -16.10
N ILE A 498 18.99 -1.31 -16.35
CA ILE A 498 19.04 -0.74 -17.71
C ILE A 498 20.26 -1.21 -18.52
N ASN A 499 21.40 -1.49 -17.87
CA ASN A 499 22.60 -1.98 -18.52
C ASN A 499 22.41 -3.44 -18.95
N ILE A 500 21.78 -4.24 -18.08
CA ILE A 500 21.40 -5.62 -18.40
C ILE A 500 20.39 -5.65 -19.55
N LEU A 501 19.40 -4.77 -19.54
CA LEU A 501 18.44 -4.63 -20.63
C LEU A 501 19.13 -4.21 -21.96
N GLN A 502 20.02 -3.22 -21.91
CA GLN A 502 20.80 -2.80 -23.09
C GLN A 502 21.60 -3.96 -23.69
N HIS A 503 22.24 -4.76 -22.84
CA HIS A 503 22.99 -5.93 -23.27
C HIS A 503 22.06 -6.99 -23.88
N TYR A 504 20.91 -7.25 -23.26
CA TYR A 504 19.90 -8.17 -23.79
C TYR A 504 19.39 -7.73 -25.17
N GLU A 505 19.13 -6.44 -25.36
CA GLU A 505 18.73 -5.86 -26.65
C GLU A 505 19.82 -6.03 -27.73
N GLN A 506 21.09 -5.85 -27.38
CA GLN A 506 22.22 -6.08 -28.30
C GLN A 506 22.28 -7.55 -28.75
N LEU A 507 22.10 -8.48 -27.82
CA LEU A 507 22.04 -9.90 -28.10
C LEU A 507 20.85 -10.25 -29.00
N MET A 508 19.65 -9.73 -28.72
CA MET A 508 18.47 -9.90 -29.58
C MET A 508 18.71 -9.36 -31.00
N ASN A 509 19.28 -8.16 -31.10
CA ASN A 509 19.62 -7.53 -32.38
C ASN A 509 20.66 -8.34 -33.17
N SER A 510 21.64 -8.97 -32.50
CA SER A 510 22.63 -9.84 -33.15
C SER A 510 22.00 -11.08 -33.81
N LEU A 511 20.87 -11.55 -33.28
CA LEU A 511 20.08 -12.64 -33.85
C LEU A 511 19.09 -12.16 -34.91
N SER A 512 19.02 -10.85 -35.18
CA SER A 512 17.95 -10.23 -35.97
C SER A 512 16.55 -10.57 -35.46
N ARG A 513 16.42 -10.77 -34.14
CA ARG A 513 15.15 -11.06 -33.46
C ARG A 513 14.59 -9.82 -32.78
N LYS A 514 13.26 -9.74 -32.69
CA LYS A 514 12.57 -8.62 -32.07
C LYS A 514 11.87 -9.00 -30.77
N LEU A 515 11.75 -8.01 -29.89
CA LEU A 515 11.03 -8.09 -28.62
C LEU A 515 9.61 -7.57 -28.80
N SER A 516 8.63 -8.29 -28.28
CA SER A 516 7.22 -7.95 -28.41
C SER A 516 6.72 -7.08 -27.27
N ILE A 517 5.96 -6.05 -27.61
CA ILE A 517 5.21 -5.23 -26.66
C ILE A 517 3.78 -5.78 -26.60
N ASN A 518 3.51 -6.63 -25.59
CA ASN A 518 2.25 -7.36 -25.45
C ASN A 518 1.32 -6.78 -24.37
N PHE A 519 0.37 -5.92 -24.79
CA PHE A 519 -0.59 -5.26 -23.90
C PHE A 519 -1.50 -6.20 -23.10
N LYS A 520 -1.91 -7.31 -23.70
CA LYS A 520 -2.82 -8.28 -23.06
C LYS A 520 -2.14 -8.98 -21.88
N ARG A 521 -0.85 -9.32 -22.03
CA ARG A 521 -0.11 -10.01 -20.98
C ARG A 521 0.15 -9.12 -19.77
N TYR A 522 0.38 -7.82 -19.99
CA TYR A 522 0.50 -6.84 -18.92
C TYR A 522 -0.73 -6.77 -18.03
N ARG A 523 -1.92 -6.95 -18.61
CA ARG A 523 -3.19 -7.00 -17.87
C ARG A 523 -3.28 -8.26 -17.00
N GLN A 524 -2.95 -9.43 -17.56
CA GLN A 524 -3.15 -10.73 -16.89
C GLN A 524 -2.17 -10.97 -15.75
N ASN A 525 -0.93 -10.55 -15.91
CA ASN A 525 0.13 -10.86 -14.94
C ASN A 525 0.07 -10.02 -13.67
N ASN A 526 -0.91 -9.11 -13.50
CA ASN A 526 -1.04 -8.22 -12.34
C ASN A 526 0.33 -7.70 -11.90
N PHE A 527 1.19 -7.32 -12.86
CA PHE A 527 2.60 -7.01 -12.59
C PHE A 527 2.64 -6.13 -11.37
N ASN A 528 3.15 -6.68 -10.26
CA ASN A 528 3.03 -6.08 -8.95
C ASN A 528 3.44 -4.63 -9.12
N ALA A 529 2.51 -3.70 -8.87
CA ALA A 529 2.63 -2.26 -9.12
C ALA A 529 3.72 -1.56 -8.29
N ASN A 530 4.72 -2.32 -7.87
CA ASN A 530 5.93 -1.94 -7.18
C ASN A 530 7.17 -2.05 -8.09
N ASN A 531 7.05 -2.56 -9.33
CA ASN A 531 8.16 -2.61 -10.27
C ASN A 531 8.39 -1.22 -10.90
N SER A 532 8.95 -0.33 -10.08
CA SER A 532 9.34 1.03 -10.47
C SER A 532 10.40 0.94 -11.57
N GLY A 533 10.01 1.19 -12.82
CA GLY A 533 10.88 1.02 -13.99
C GLY A 533 10.15 0.51 -15.24
N ILE A 534 8.93 -0.04 -15.09
CA ILE A 534 8.18 -0.58 -16.24
C ILE A 534 7.95 0.47 -17.33
N ILE A 535 7.71 1.71 -16.92
CA ILE A 535 7.43 2.83 -17.80
C ILE A 535 8.69 3.20 -18.59
N GLU A 536 9.81 3.36 -17.90
CA GLU A 536 11.17 3.60 -18.42
C GLU A 536 11.50 2.60 -19.54
N ARG A 537 11.20 1.32 -19.30
CA ARG A 537 11.42 0.24 -20.27
C ARG A 537 10.47 0.29 -21.46
N LEU A 538 9.21 0.68 -21.28
CA LEU A 538 8.28 0.86 -22.39
C LEU A 538 8.66 2.03 -23.29
N ILE A 539 9.12 3.15 -22.72
CA ILE A 539 9.61 4.29 -23.52
C ILE A 539 10.84 3.90 -24.30
N ARG A 540 11.75 3.18 -23.65
CA ARG A 540 12.93 2.62 -24.29
C ARG A 540 12.49 1.76 -25.47
N ALA A 541 11.63 0.78 -25.22
CA ALA A 541 11.11 -0.11 -26.26
C ALA A 541 10.51 0.66 -27.45
N ALA A 542 9.68 1.65 -27.14
CA ALA A 542 9.07 2.54 -28.11
C ALA A 542 10.11 3.37 -28.90
N SER A 543 11.22 3.77 -28.26
CA SER A 543 12.30 4.55 -28.89
C SER A 543 13.24 3.72 -29.77
N PHE A 544 13.16 2.38 -29.72
CA PHE A 544 14.00 1.46 -30.49
C PHE A 544 13.18 0.52 -31.40
N PRO A 545 12.40 1.04 -32.37
CA PRO A 545 11.52 0.22 -33.22
C PRO A 545 12.26 -0.80 -34.11
N SER A 546 13.59 -0.70 -34.22
CA SER A 546 14.42 -1.73 -34.85
C SER A 546 14.45 -3.03 -34.06
N ILE A 547 14.42 -2.96 -32.72
CA ILE A 547 14.52 -4.10 -31.80
C ILE A 547 13.14 -4.52 -31.29
N TYR A 548 12.15 -3.64 -31.32
CA TYR A 548 10.84 -3.89 -30.74
C TYR A 548 9.73 -3.97 -31.79
N THR A 549 8.77 -4.88 -31.57
CA THR A 549 7.53 -5.03 -32.32
C THR A 549 6.34 -4.76 -31.41
N VAL A 550 5.39 -3.98 -31.90
CA VAL A 550 4.11 -3.79 -31.22
C VAL A 550 3.16 -4.88 -31.71
N ASN A 551 2.65 -5.72 -30.81
CA ASN A 551 1.64 -6.68 -31.23
C ASN A 551 0.38 -5.97 -31.70
N ASP A 552 -0.24 -6.51 -32.76
CA ASP A 552 -1.56 -6.08 -33.18
C ASP A 552 -2.54 -6.29 -32.04
N SER A 553 -2.95 -5.17 -31.49
CA SER A 553 -3.78 -5.05 -30.30
C SER A 553 -4.88 -4.06 -30.63
N SER A 554 -6.08 -4.32 -30.13
CA SER A 554 -7.20 -3.44 -30.38
C SER A 554 -6.93 -2.05 -29.79
N GLN A 555 -7.55 -1.00 -30.34
CA GLN A 555 -7.43 0.34 -29.78
C GLN A 555 -7.91 0.39 -28.31
N GLU A 556 -8.84 -0.49 -27.94
CA GLU A 556 -9.31 -0.67 -26.58
C GLU A 556 -8.23 -1.29 -25.69
N GLU A 557 -7.55 -2.36 -26.10
CA GLU A 557 -6.44 -2.96 -25.35
C GLU A 557 -5.28 -1.99 -25.16
N LYS A 558 -4.96 -1.24 -26.22
CA LYS A 558 -3.97 -0.16 -26.20
C LYS A 558 -4.35 0.95 -25.22
N THR A 559 -5.63 1.34 -25.21
CA THR A 559 -6.16 2.33 -24.28
C THR A 559 -6.12 1.80 -22.85
N GLU A 560 -6.65 0.61 -22.59
CA GLU A 560 -6.68 -0.01 -21.27
C GLU A 560 -5.28 -0.18 -20.68
N PHE A 561 -4.30 -0.57 -21.50
CA PHE A 561 -2.90 -0.64 -21.09
C PHE A 561 -2.30 0.71 -20.73
N LEU A 562 -2.52 1.74 -21.57
CA LEU A 562 -2.12 3.10 -21.22
C LEU A 562 -2.68 3.50 -19.85
N VAL A 563 -3.94 3.16 -19.58
CA VAL A 563 -4.56 3.45 -18.29
C VAL A 563 -3.95 2.65 -17.15
N SER A 564 -3.70 1.36 -17.35
CA SER A 564 -3.11 0.53 -16.30
C SER A 564 -1.74 1.06 -15.88
N ILE A 565 -0.97 1.61 -16.84
CA ILE A 565 0.24 2.38 -16.55
C ILE A 565 -0.10 3.60 -15.69
N PHE A 566 -1.03 4.47 -16.10
CA PHE A 566 -1.44 5.67 -15.33
C PHE A 566 -1.91 5.40 -13.93
N VAL A 567 -2.51 4.23 -13.72
CA VAL A 567 -3.12 3.87 -12.45
C VAL A 567 -2.18 3.06 -11.58
N SER A 568 -1.11 2.53 -12.15
CA SER A 568 -0.01 1.95 -11.39
C SER A 568 0.49 2.94 -10.33
N LYS A 569 0.89 2.41 -9.17
CA LYS A 569 1.36 3.23 -8.05
C LYS A 569 2.67 3.98 -8.39
N ASP A 570 3.35 3.59 -9.46
CA ASP A 570 4.64 4.15 -9.87
C ASP A 570 4.50 5.59 -10.40
N ILE A 571 3.43 5.93 -11.13
CA ILE A 571 3.20 7.32 -11.58
C ILE A 571 2.94 8.28 -10.42
N LYS A 572 2.42 7.80 -9.28
CA LYS A 572 2.28 8.61 -8.06
C LYS A 572 3.63 9.03 -7.47
N ARG A 573 4.70 8.27 -7.72
CA ARG A 573 6.08 8.59 -7.27
C ARG A 573 6.79 9.53 -8.25
N LEU A 574 6.52 9.41 -9.54
CA LEU A 574 7.17 10.18 -10.60
C LEU A 574 6.49 11.53 -10.90
N ALA A 575 5.95 12.22 -9.90
CA ALA A 575 5.17 13.45 -10.06
C ALA A 575 5.86 14.56 -10.89
N ASN A 576 7.18 14.49 -11.07
CA ASN A 576 7.95 15.39 -11.92
C ASN A 576 8.53 14.74 -13.18
N ILE A 577 8.67 13.41 -13.24
CA ILE A 577 9.58 12.82 -14.22
C ILE A 577 8.97 12.63 -15.59
N ASP A 578 7.71 12.22 -15.86
CA ASP A 578 7.47 11.88 -17.27
C ASP A 578 6.03 11.87 -17.81
N TYR A 579 5.41 13.04 -17.92
CA TYR A 579 4.37 13.23 -18.96
C TYR A 579 5.00 13.15 -20.36
N MET A 580 6.26 13.58 -20.54
CA MET A 580 6.99 13.45 -21.82
C MET A 580 7.06 12.01 -22.32
N VAL A 581 6.95 11.05 -21.42
CA VAL A 581 6.85 9.63 -21.74
C VAL A 581 5.49 9.21 -22.22
N LEU A 582 4.43 9.72 -21.60
CA LEU A 582 3.10 9.59 -22.17
C LEU A 582 3.12 10.14 -23.59
N LEU A 583 3.73 11.32 -23.78
CA LEU A 583 3.81 11.96 -25.08
C LEU A 583 4.57 11.10 -26.09
N LYS A 584 5.73 10.57 -25.71
CA LYS A 584 6.49 9.62 -26.53
C LYS A 584 5.66 8.40 -26.85
N PHE A 585 4.98 7.82 -25.86
CA PHE A 585 4.13 6.66 -26.04
C PHE A 585 2.97 6.96 -27.02
N LEU A 586 2.17 7.99 -26.77
CA LEU A 586 1.08 8.38 -27.67
C LEU A 586 1.58 8.63 -29.10
N THR A 587 2.76 9.26 -29.23
CA THR A 587 3.39 9.54 -30.52
C THR A 587 3.82 8.26 -31.23
N ILE A 588 4.57 7.39 -30.54
CA ILE A 588 5.19 6.18 -31.09
C ILE A 588 4.13 5.16 -31.50
N TYR A 589 3.12 4.96 -30.66
CA TYR A 589 2.02 4.04 -30.96
C TYR A 589 0.91 4.68 -31.79
N GLN A 590 1.14 5.90 -32.29
CA GLN A 590 0.27 6.62 -33.23
C GLN A 590 -1.17 6.77 -32.75
N PHE A 591 -1.37 7.00 -31.45
CA PHE A 591 -2.68 7.35 -30.93
C PHE A 591 -3.11 8.69 -31.52
N THR A 592 -4.19 8.70 -32.30
CA THR A 592 -4.85 9.93 -32.76
C THR A 592 -6.00 10.31 -31.83
N GLN A 593 -6.66 9.30 -31.26
CA GLN A 593 -7.82 9.46 -30.40
C GLN A 593 -7.83 8.43 -29.27
N LEU A 594 -8.21 8.87 -28.07
CA LEU A 594 -8.37 8.02 -26.89
C LEU A 594 -9.71 8.27 -26.22
N ASN A 595 -10.47 7.20 -25.95
CA ASN A 595 -11.75 7.30 -25.22
C ASN A 595 -11.50 7.19 -23.71
N LEU A 596 -11.68 8.31 -23.02
CA LEU A 596 -11.52 8.40 -21.58
C LEU A 596 -12.62 7.64 -20.82
N ASP A 597 -13.80 7.40 -21.38
CA ASP A 597 -14.86 6.70 -20.64
C ASP A 597 -14.44 5.28 -20.23
N ILE A 598 -13.66 4.60 -21.07
CA ILE A 598 -13.07 3.29 -20.76
C ILE A 598 -12.12 3.41 -19.55
N VAL A 599 -11.34 4.48 -19.50
CA VAL A 599 -10.43 4.83 -18.40
C VAL A 599 -11.21 4.99 -17.09
N PHE A 600 -12.30 5.76 -17.14
CA PHE A 600 -13.11 6.11 -15.97
C PHE A 600 -13.96 4.96 -15.42
N GLN A 601 -14.24 3.93 -16.23
CA GLN A 601 -14.96 2.74 -15.80
C GLN A 601 -14.08 1.80 -14.97
N HIS A 602 -12.82 1.63 -15.32
CA HIS A 602 -11.97 0.61 -14.73
C HIS A 602 -11.12 1.09 -13.53
N TYR A 603 -10.90 2.40 -13.33
CA TYR A 603 -9.77 2.84 -12.49
C TYR A 603 -9.97 4.08 -11.60
N THR A 604 -10.75 4.01 -10.53
CA THR A 604 -11.09 5.18 -9.68
C THR A 604 -9.91 5.96 -9.07
N GLY A 605 -8.75 5.34 -8.79
CA GLY A 605 -7.67 5.94 -7.98
C GLY A 605 -6.47 6.56 -8.72
N GLY A 606 -6.20 6.16 -9.97
CA GLY A 606 -5.09 6.68 -10.79
C GLY A 606 -5.50 7.83 -11.71
N ILE A 607 -6.81 7.89 -11.98
CA ILE A 607 -7.48 8.94 -12.74
C ILE A 607 -7.08 10.34 -12.27
N LEU A 608 -6.87 10.58 -10.96
CA LEU A 608 -6.62 11.93 -10.42
C LEU A 608 -5.42 12.64 -11.08
N ILE A 609 -4.31 11.93 -11.26
CA ILE A 609 -3.06 12.52 -11.80
C ILE A 609 -3.25 12.81 -13.27
N PHE A 610 -3.69 11.81 -14.03
CA PHE A 610 -3.91 11.94 -15.46
C PHE A 610 -4.96 13.01 -15.78
N SER A 611 -6.04 13.06 -15.01
CA SER A 611 -7.08 14.07 -15.08
C SER A 611 -6.54 15.48 -14.83
N SER A 612 -5.60 15.64 -13.87
CA SER A 612 -5.01 16.94 -13.55
C SER A 612 -4.14 17.41 -14.71
N TRP A 613 -3.31 16.51 -15.23
CA TRP A 613 -2.46 16.77 -16.39
C TRP A 613 -3.26 17.14 -17.64
N LEU A 614 -4.31 16.37 -17.98
CA LEU A 614 -5.20 16.64 -19.10
C LEU A 614 -5.83 18.04 -19.00
N LYS A 615 -6.18 18.47 -17.78
CA LYS A 615 -6.78 19.78 -17.55
C LYS A 615 -5.77 20.93 -17.68
N GLU A 616 -4.54 20.72 -17.22
CA GLU A 616 -3.47 21.72 -17.28
C GLU A 616 -2.93 21.93 -18.69
N ASN A 617 -2.91 20.87 -19.52
CA ASN A 617 -2.29 20.88 -20.85
C ASN A 617 -3.30 20.82 -21.99
N GLY A 618 -4.54 20.44 -21.71
CA GLY A 618 -5.57 20.25 -22.72
C GLY A 618 -6.49 21.44 -22.90
N LYS A 619 -6.76 21.75 -24.17
CA LYS A 619 -7.84 22.65 -24.56
C LYS A 619 -9.14 21.85 -24.61
N VAL A 620 -10.08 22.22 -23.76
CA VAL A 620 -11.40 21.58 -23.74
C VAL A 620 -12.32 22.28 -24.73
N THR A 621 -12.92 21.52 -25.65
CA THR A 621 -13.99 21.96 -26.54
C THR A 621 -15.21 21.05 -26.36
N VAL A 622 -16.41 21.61 -26.49
CA VAL A 622 -17.67 20.87 -26.40
C VAL A 622 -18.13 20.56 -27.81
N LEU A 623 -18.40 19.29 -28.12
CA LEU A 623 -18.81 18.87 -29.46
C LEU A 623 -20.30 19.03 -29.76
N SER A 624 -21.14 18.84 -28.75
CA SER A 624 -22.59 18.75 -28.93
C SER A 624 -23.29 19.29 -27.69
N ASP A 625 -24.33 20.10 -27.89
CA ASP A 625 -25.09 20.68 -26.79
C ASP A 625 -26.08 19.68 -26.16
N ASN A 626 -26.53 18.66 -26.91
CA ASN A 626 -27.58 17.74 -26.47
C ASN A 626 -27.05 16.60 -25.59
N TYR A 627 -25.90 16.02 -25.97
CA TYR A 627 -25.16 15.03 -25.19
C TYR A 627 -23.69 15.37 -25.27
N PRO A 628 -23.19 16.24 -24.38
CA PRO A 628 -21.88 16.82 -24.54
C PRO A 628 -20.81 15.78 -24.31
N THR A 629 -20.29 15.31 -25.43
CA THR A 629 -18.96 14.75 -25.51
C THR A 629 -17.98 15.92 -25.47
N TYR A 630 -17.06 15.85 -24.54
CA TYR A 630 -15.98 16.82 -24.44
C TYR A 630 -14.78 16.27 -25.22
N HIS A 631 -14.20 17.15 -26.02
CA HIS A 631 -12.92 16.99 -26.66
C HIS A 631 -11.89 17.69 -25.81
N ILE A 632 -10.93 16.94 -25.27
CA ILE A 632 -9.75 17.53 -24.67
C ILE A 632 -8.65 17.35 -25.70
N SER A 633 -8.28 18.44 -26.38
CA SER A 633 -7.20 18.40 -27.35
C SER A 633 -5.89 18.87 -26.74
N ILE A 634 -4.84 18.11 -26.96
CA ILE A 634 -3.49 18.43 -26.48
C ILE A 634 -2.60 18.56 -27.70
N THR A 635 -2.07 19.76 -27.92
CA THR A 635 -1.12 20.02 -29.00
C THR A 635 0.30 19.88 -28.47
N LEU A 636 1.09 19.03 -29.11
CA LEU A 636 2.39 18.59 -28.61
C LEU A 636 3.45 18.74 -29.69
N GLY A 637 4.63 19.21 -29.32
CA GLY A 637 5.75 19.47 -30.24
C GLY A 637 6.17 20.93 -30.30
N ASP A 638 7.46 21.15 -30.58
CA ASP A 638 8.08 22.46 -30.68
C ASP A 638 8.13 22.86 -32.16
N GLY A 639 7.60 24.04 -32.51
CA GLY A 639 7.67 24.55 -33.89
C GLY A 639 6.75 23.84 -34.89
N SER A 640 7.31 23.27 -35.96
CA SER A 640 6.60 22.78 -37.15
C SER A 640 6.00 21.37 -37.00
N GLU A 641 6.41 20.58 -36.01
CA GLU A 641 5.93 19.21 -35.80
C GLU A 641 4.89 19.14 -34.67
N LYS A 642 3.88 20.02 -34.71
CA LYS A 642 2.79 19.98 -33.76
C LYS A 642 1.84 18.84 -34.09
N LYS A 643 1.79 17.82 -33.23
CA LYS A 643 0.81 16.75 -33.28
C LYS A 643 -0.30 17.03 -32.27
N GLU A 644 -1.54 17.02 -32.75
CA GLU A 644 -2.72 17.14 -31.90
C GLU A 644 -3.22 15.75 -31.49
N PHE A 645 -3.45 15.57 -30.20
CA PHE A 645 -3.99 14.35 -29.61
C PHE A 645 -5.38 14.64 -29.07
N LEU A 646 -6.35 13.80 -29.43
CA LEU A 646 -7.75 13.98 -29.04
C LEU A 646 -8.13 12.98 -27.96
N PHE A 647 -8.58 13.49 -26.82
CA PHE A 647 -9.18 12.69 -25.77
C PHE A 647 -10.70 12.93 -25.77
N LEU A 648 -11.46 11.88 -26.02
CA LEU A 648 -12.92 11.89 -25.98
C LEU A 648 -13.39 11.52 -24.59
N THR A 649 -14.34 12.26 -24.04
CA THR A 649 -14.96 11.89 -22.77
C THR A 649 -16.42 12.28 -22.76
N SER A 650 -17.28 11.42 -22.19
CA SER A 650 -18.64 11.80 -21.84
C SER A 650 -18.64 12.92 -20.80
N THR A 651 -19.76 13.64 -20.69
CA THR A 651 -19.99 14.62 -19.60
C THR A 651 -19.79 14.01 -18.23
N PHE A 652 -20.23 12.75 -18.05
CA PHE A 652 -20.14 12.05 -16.78
C PHE A 652 -18.68 11.84 -16.35
N SER A 653 -17.86 11.35 -17.28
CA SER A 653 -16.43 11.17 -17.08
C SER A 653 -15.68 12.49 -16.94
N TYR A 654 -16.06 13.53 -17.69
CA TYR A 654 -15.48 14.86 -17.55
C TYR A 654 -15.78 15.50 -16.18
N LEU A 655 -17.01 15.35 -15.68
CA LEU A 655 -17.37 15.79 -14.33
C LEU A 655 -16.59 15.02 -13.26
N ARG A 656 -16.41 13.71 -13.44
CA ARG A 656 -15.55 12.89 -12.59
C ARG A 656 -14.11 13.37 -12.62
N MET A 657 -13.59 13.74 -13.78
CA MET A 657 -12.26 14.34 -13.99
C MET A 657 -12.11 15.65 -13.21
N LEU A 658 -13.02 16.60 -13.40
CA LEU A 658 -12.98 17.90 -12.72
C LEU A 658 -13.10 17.76 -11.20
N TYR A 659 -13.95 16.85 -10.75
CA TYR A 659 -14.17 16.60 -9.31
C TYR A 659 -12.91 16.01 -8.70
N SER A 660 -12.30 15.09 -9.44
CA SER A 660 -11.03 14.45 -9.12
C SER A 660 -9.88 15.44 -9.00
N CYS A 661 -9.88 16.47 -9.85
CA CYS A 661 -8.83 17.49 -9.87
C CYS A 661 -9.15 18.68 -8.96
N LYS A 662 -10.23 18.63 -8.17
CA LYS A 662 -10.68 19.74 -7.29
C LYS A 662 -11.02 21.03 -8.05
N HIS A 663 -11.34 20.95 -9.34
CA HIS A 663 -11.84 22.07 -10.15
C HIS A 663 -13.33 22.28 -9.92
N TYR A 664 -13.68 22.57 -8.67
CA TYR A 664 -15.07 22.64 -8.27
C TYR A 664 -15.81 23.83 -8.91
N ASP A 665 -15.11 24.92 -9.21
CA ASP A 665 -15.71 26.08 -9.86
C ASP A 665 -16.12 25.77 -11.31
N ASP A 666 -15.34 24.95 -12.02
CA ASP A 666 -15.68 24.44 -13.35
C ASP A 666 -16.89 23.51 -13.28
N ILE A 667 -17.02 22.70 -12.23
CA ILE A 667 -18.24 21.90 -12.05
C ILE A 667 -19.44 22.82 -11.78
N ILE A 668 -19.28 23.88 -11.00
CA ILE A 668 -20.36 24.84 -10.73
C ILE A 668 -20.80 25.54 -12.03
N SER A 669 -19.87 25.89 -12.92
CA SER A 669 -20.24 26.49 -14.22
C SER A 669 -21.02 25.48 -15.08
N ILE A 670 -20.62 24.21 -15.07
CA ILE A 670 -21.33 23.11 -15.74
C ILE A 670 -22.72 22.87 -15.09
N ILE A 671 -22.87 22.96 -13.77
CA ILE A 671 -24.19 22.85 -13.10
C ILE A 671 -25.20 23.88 -13.63
N LYS A 672 -24.75 25.03 -14.16
CA LYS A 672 -25.67 26.00 -14.77
C LYS A 672 -26.28 25.51 -16.08
N THR A 673 -25.63 24.58 -16.77
CA THR A 673 -26.08 24.03 -18.05
C THR A 673 -26.66 22.61 -17.91
N PHE A 674 -26.30 21.85 -16.87
CA PHE A 674 -26.79 20.50 -16.62
C PHE A 674 -27.61 20.39 -15.34
N SER A 675 -28.51 19.41 -15.29
CA SER A 675 -29.22 19.14 -14.05
C SER A 675 -28.25 18.75 -12.93
N ILE A 676 -28.45 19.31 -11.74
CA ILE A 676 -27.68 18.93 -10.54
C ILE A 676 -27.74 17.41 -10.27
N LYS A 677 -28.85 16.75 -10.66
CA LYS A 677 -29.03 15.30 -10.54
C LYS A 677 -28.00 14.51 -11.34
N GLN A 678 -27.71 14.93 -12.58
CA GLN A 678 -26.67 14.33 -13.40
C GLN A 678 -25.29 14.56 -12.77
N VAL A 679 -25.02 15.77 -12.28
CA VAL A 679 -23.73 16.09 -11.64
C VAL A 679 -23.49 15.26 -10.39
N ILE A 680 -24.48 15.17 -9.49
CA ILE A 680 -24.40 14.32 -8.30
C ILE A 680 -24.26 12.84 -8.69
N HIS A 681 -24.99 12.37 -9.72
CA HIS A 681 -24.84 11.00 -10.19
C HIS A 681 -23.40 10.70 -10.62
N SER A 682 -22.78 11.60 -11.38
CA SER A 682 -21.39 11.50 -11.84
C SER A 682 -20.39 11.37 -10.71
N ILE A 683 -20.53 12.20 -9.66
CA ILE A 683 -19.53 12.29 -8.59
C ILE A 683 -19.83 11.38 -7.39
N SER A 684 -21.08 10.95 -7.19
CA SER A 684 -21.51 10.17 -6.01
C SER A 684 -20.84 8.80 -5.89
N SER A 685 -20.37 8.25 -7.01
CA SER A 685 -19.65 6.98 -7.09
C SER A 685 -18.14 7.13 -6.86
N LEU A 686 -17.62 8.36 -6.83
CA LEU A 686 -16.21 8.62 -6.57
C LEU A 686 -15.95 8.68 -5.07
N VAL A 687 -14.94 7.95 -4.61
CA VAL A 687 -14.40 8.09 -3.25
C VAL A 687 -13.90 9.52 -3.09
N CYS A 688 -14.49 10.29 -2.17
CA CYS A 688 -14.18 11.71 -2.01
C CYS A 688 -12.70 11.91 -1.73
N ILE A 689 -12.14 12.86 -2.45
CA ILE A 689 -10.80 13.36 -2.22
C ILE A 689 -10.87 14.28 -1.01
N THR A 690 -9.88 14.16 -0.15
CA THR A 690 -9.65 15.10 0.95
C THR A 690 -9.60 16.53 0.39
N ASN A 691 -10.28 17.49 1.03
CA ASN A 691 -10.34 18.92 0.67
C ASN A 691 -11.39 19.37 -0.37
N ILE A 692 -12.67 19.00 -0.19
CA ILE A 692 -13.75 19.58 -1.01
C ILE A 692 -13.93 21.09 -0.72
N SER A 693 -14.11 21.90 -1.77
CA SER A 693 -14.40 23.34 -1.63
C SER A 693 -15.70 23.57 -0.87
N HIS A 694 -15.65 24.48 0.10
CA HIS A 694 -16.83 24.92 0.83
C HIS A 694 -17.90 25.55 -0.08
N VAL A 695 -17.47 26.33 -1.08
CA VAL A 695 -18.37 26.97 -2.06
C VAL A 695 -19.10 25.90 -2.86
N PHE A 696 -18.39 24.88 -3.29
CA PHE A 696 -18.96 23.75 -4.03
C PHE A 696 -19.99 22.98 -3.24
N ILE A 697 -19.66 22.62 -2.00
CA ILE A 697 -20.60 21.96 -1.10
C ILE A 697 -21.83 22.83 -0.87
N LYS A 698 -21.65 24.13 -0.64
CA LYS A 698 -22.78 25.07 -0.50
C LYS A 698 -23.66 25.10 -1.74
N THR A 699 -23.08 25.14 -2.94
CA THR A 699 -23.83 25.11 -4.20
C THR A 699 -24.61 23.82 -4.35
N ILE A 700 -23.94 22.67 -4.18
CA ILE A 700 -24.60 21.35 -4.24
C ILE A 700 -25.75 21.27 -3.24
N LEU A 701 -25.54 21.71 -2.00
CA LEU A 701 -26.54 21.62 -0.94
C LEU A 701 -27.72 22.56 -1.16
N ARG A 702 -27.47 23.77 -1.68
CA ARG A 702 -28.54 24.71 -2.03
C ARG A 702 -29.43 24.11 -3.12
N GLU A 703 -28.81 23.61 -4.19
CA GLU A 703 -29.54 22.93 -5.26
C GLU A 703 -30.21 21.65 -4.74
N PHE A 704 -29.61 21.00 -3.75
CA PHE A 704 -30.16 19.81 -3.14
C PHE A 704 -31.46 20.09 -2.39
N ALA A 705 -31.44 21.13 -1.55
CA ALA A 705 -32.61 21.54 -0.77
C ALA A 705 -33.80 21.91 -1.66
N MET A 706 -33.54 22.31 -2.91
CA MET A 706 -34.58 22.65 -3.89
C MET A 706 -35.14 21.45 -4.66
N ASN A 707 -34.43 20.30 -4.70
CA ASN A 707 -34.72 19.20 -5.64
C ASN A 707 -34.82 17.81 -4.94
N SER A 708 -35.29 17.77 -3.70
CA SER A 708 -35.17 16.63 -2.77
C SER A 708 -36.02 15.39 -3.08
N ASP A 709 -35.88 14.80 -4.26
CA ASP A 709 -36.40 13.45 -4.52
C ASP A 709 -35.57 12.36 -3.79
N GLU A 710 -36.16 11.19 -3.60
CA GLU A 710 -35.54 10.09 -2.85
C GLU A 710 -34.29 9.51 -3.52
N ALA A 711 -34.29 9.36 -4.85
CA ALA A 711 -33.14 8.84 -5.59
C ALA A 711 -31.91 9.75 -5.40
N PHE A 712 -32.15 11.06 -5.34
CA PHE A 712 -31.14 12.08 -5.14
C PHE A 712 -30.67 12.15 -3.68
N LYS A 713 -31.56 11.96 -2.68
CA LYS A 713 -31.18 11.76 -1.26
C LYS A 713 -30.18 10.62 -1.08
N SER A 714 -30.41 9.47 -1.71
CA SER A 714 -29.50 8.32 -1.63
C SER A 714 -28.13 8.58 -2.24
N LYS A 715 -28.07 9.26 -3.41
CA LYS A 715 -26.79 9.64 -4.02
C LYS A 715 -26.03 10.67 -3.17
N PHE A 716 -26.72 11.62 -2.56
CA PHE A 716 -26.12 12.57 -1.63
C PHE A 716 -25.61 11.89 -0.35
N TYR A 717 -26.32 10.87 0.13
CA TYR A 717 -25.85 10.05 1.25
C TYR A 717 -24.53 9.33 0.95
N LYS A 718 -24.29 8.89 -0.30
CA LYS A 718 -22.97 8.38 -0.72
C LYS A 718 -21.88 9.45 -0.61
N ILE A 719 -22.17 10.71 -0.94
CA ILE A 719 -21.24 11.83 -0.75
C ILE A 719 -20.94 12.04 0.75
N LEU A 720 -21.96 12.03 1.61
CA LEU A 720 -21.77 12.13 3.07
C LEU A 720 -20.89 11.00 3.61
N LYS A 721 -21.15 9.75 3.22
CA LYS A 721 -20.31 8.60 3.55
C LYS A 721 -18.85 8.89 3.18
N ASN A 722 -18.61 9.36 1.96
CA ASN A 722 -17.26 9.63 1.49
C ASN A 722 -16.58 10.79 2.24
N ILE A 723 -17.32 11.83 2.66
CA ILE A 723 -16.82 12.90 3.55
C ILE A 723 -16.40 12.31 4.91
N ILE A 724 -17.13 11.30 5.42
CA ILE A 724 -16.80 10.61 6.68
C ILE A 724 -15.57 9.71 6.54
N VAL A 725 -15.46 8.94 5.44
CA VAL A 725 -14.29 8.12 5.14
C VAL A 725 -13.03 8.99 5.06
N SER A 726 -13.13 10.14 4.39
CA SER A 726 -12.00 11.07 4.23
C SER A 726 -11.65 11.88 5.47
N GLY A 727 -12.40 11.72 6.58
CA GLY A 727 -12.11 12.46 7.81
C GLY A 727 -12.33 13.97 7.70
N ASN A 728 -13.16 14.45 6.76
CA ASN A 728 -13.33 15.88 6.49
C ASN A 728 -14.36 16.52 7.44
N LEU A 729 -14.00 16.59 8.72
CA LEU A 729 -14.83 17.15 9.78
C LEU A 729 -15.31 18.59 9.53
N PRO A 730 -14.51 19.52 8.97
CA PRO A 730 -14.99 20.89 8.69
C PRO A 730 -16.20 20.93 7.76
N VAL A 731 -16.22 20.11 6.71
CA VAL A 731 -17.36 20.04 5.78
C VAL A 731 -18.58 19.44 6.46
N LEU A 732 -18.40 18.40 7.30
CA LEU A 732 -19.52 17.84 8.07
C LEU A 732 -20.12 18.85 9.04
N LYS A 733 -19.29 19.64 9.72
CA LYS A 733 -19.76 20.73 10.59
C LYS A 733 -20.59 21.72 9.80
N TYR A 734 -20.10 22.15 8.65
CA TYR A 734 -20.84 23.07 7.78
C TYR A 734 -22.20 22.50 7.35
N ILE A 735 -22.24 21.25 6.89
CA ILE A 735 -23.48 20.58 6.48
C ILE A 735 -24.45 20.50 7.65
N ALA A 736 -23.97 20.06 8.81
CA ALA A 736 -24.81 19.91 9.99
C ALA A 736 -25.42 21.25 10.46
N ILE A 737 -24.68 22.36 10.30
CA ILE A 737 -25.15 23.73 10.60
C ILE A 737 -26.22 24.21 9.65
N ASN A 738 -25.95 24.12 8.35
CA ASN A 738 -26.74 24.82 7.36
C ASN A 738 -27.84 23.95 6.75
N TYR A 739 -27.74 22.63 6.92
CA TYR A 739 -28.61 21.61 6.30
C TYR A 739 -28.88 20.46 7.27
N SER A 740 -29.27 20.82 8.50
CA SER A 740 -29.47 19.90 9.63
C SER A 740 -30.44 18.76 9.32
N GLU A 741 -31.46 19.01 8.51
CA GLU A 741 -32.47 18.04 8.07
C GLU A 741 -31.88 16.88 7.27
N LEU A 742 -30.96 17.15 6.34
CA LEU A 742 -30.28 16.13 5.54
C LEU A 742 -29.40 15.23 6.40
N PHE A 743 -28.80 15.86 7.40
CA PHE A 743 -27.88 15.23 8.33
C PHE A 743 -28.62 14.35 9.34
N LEU A 744 -29.70 14.88 9.94
CA LEU A 744 -30.48 14.20 10.97
C LEU A 744 -31.25 12.99 10.44
N ALA A 745 -31.78 13.07 9.21
CA ALA A 745 -32.48 11.95 8.57
C ALA A 745 -31.60 10.69 8.43
N ASN A 746 -30.28 10.85 8.36
CA ASN A 746 -29.34 9.74 8.12
C ASN A 746 -28.44 9.46 9.32
N ILE A 747 -28.73 10.02 10.49
CA ILE A 747 -27.64 10.23 11.43
C ILE A 747 -27.14 8.99 12.14
N LEU A 748 -28.04 8.03 12.43
CA LEU A 748 -27.64 6.73 12.94
C LEU A 748 -26.73 6.02 11.95
N THR A 749 -27.06 6.08 10.65
CA THR A 749 -26.26 5.48 9.60
C THR A 749 -24.92 6.20 9.43
N ILE A 750 -24.88 7.53 9.52
CA ILE A 750 -23.64 8.34 9.52
C ILE A 750 -22.78 8.00 10.74
N SER A 751 -23.38 7.88 11.93
CA SER A 751 -22.70 7.49 13.17
C SER A 751 -22.12 6.09 13.06
N ASN A 752 -22.94 5.11 12.66
CA ASN A 752 -22.50 3.73 12.40
C ASN A 752 -21.35 3.71 11.39
N PHE A 753 -21.45 4.50 10.32
CA PHE A 753 -20.43 4.56 9.30
C PHE A 753 -19.14 5.24 9.82
N SER A 754 -19.24 6.27 10.66
CA SER A 754 -18.08 6.91 11.29
C SER A 754 -17.35 5.95 12.24
N ILE A 755 -18.09 5.14 12.99
CA ILE A 755 -17.55 4.06 13.84
C ILE A 755 -16.89 2.99 12.97
N SER A 756 -17.59 2.51 11.95
CA SER A 756 -17.10 1.48 11.04
C SER A 756 -15.89 1.92 10.22
N ASN A 757 -15.61 3.22 10.17
CA ASN A 757 -14.42 3.75 9.54
C ASN A 757 -13.39 4.25 10.56
N ASP A 758 -13.52 3.98 11.87
CA ASP A 758 -12.65 4.48 12.95
C ASP A 758 -12.49 6.03 12.95
N SER A 759 -13.48 6.77 12.44
CA SER A 759 -13.45 8.25 12.33
C SER A 759 -13.93 8.88 13.63
N LEU A 760 -13.13 8.71 14.69
CA LEU A 760 -13.51 9.07 16.06
C LEU A 760 -13.87 10.55 16.22
N ASP A 761 -13.12 11.48 15.65
CA ASP A 761 -13.43 12.92 15.77
C ASP A 761 -14.77 13.29 15.15
N ILE A 762 -15.11 12.62 14.04
CA ILE A 762 -16.43 12.75 13.42
C ILE A 762 -17.48 12.16 14.34
N PHE A 763 -17.27 10.96 14.88
CA PHE A 763 -18.21 10.34 15.81
C PHE A 763 -18.42 11.19 17.08
N LYS A 764 -17.36 11.74 17.67
CA LYS A 764 -17.41 12.67 18.82
C LYS A 764 -18.24 13.92 18.46
N PHE A 765 -18.02 14.48 17.27
CA PHE A 765 -18.81 15.59 16.77
C PHE A 765 -20.29 15.20 16.64
N LEU A 766 -20.61 14.05 16.04
CA LEU A 766 -21.98 13.55 15.90
C LEU A 766 -22.66 13.35 17.27
N LEU A 767 -21.98 12.74 18.23
CA LEU A 767 -22.48 12.53 19.58
C LEU A 767 -22.84 13.85 20.27
N ASN A 768 -21.92 14.83 20.21
CA ASN A 768 -22.12 16.13 20.82
C ASN A 768 -23.20 16.96 20.11
N PHE A 769 -23.42 16.72 18.82
CA PHE A 769 -24.40 17.43 18.01
C PHE A 769 -25.84 17.00 18.32
N ILE A 770 -26.08 15.70 18.52
CA ILE A 770 -27.44 15.13 18.51
C ILE A 770 -28.00 14.93 19.92
N ASN A 771 -27.18 15.06 20.97
CA ASN A 771 -27.50 14.55 22.30
C ASN A 771 -28.03 13.10 22.21
N ILE A 772 -27.30 12.24 21.47
CA ILE A 772 -27.61 10.81 21.40
C ILE A 772 -27.66 10.28 22.84
N THR A 773 -28.78 9.66 23.22
CA THR A 773 -28.90 9.07 24.56
C THR A 773 -27.98 7.86 24.68
N GLN A 774 -27.66 7.45 25.92
CA GLN A 774 -26.86 6.24 26.14
C GLN A 774 -27.50 5.03 25.43
N ASP A 775 -28.81 4.92 25.48
CA ASP A 775 -29.59 3.83 24.87
C ASP A 775 -29.48 3.80 23.33
N ASP A 776 -29.45 4.97 22.69
CA ASP A 776 -29.22 5.10 21.24
C ASP A 776 -27.76 4.74 20.88
N CYS A 777 -26.79 5.11 21.73
CA CYS A 777 -25.40 4.68 21.58
C CYS A 777 -25.29 3.16 21.69
N ASP A 778 -25.95 2.57 22.68
CA ASP A 778 -25.92 1.13 22.93
C ASP A 778 -26.54 0.34 21.77
N LYS A 779 -27.62 0.85 21.14
CA LYS A 779 -28.21 0.28 19.91
C LYS A 779 -27.26 0.35 18.71
N VAL A 780 -26.61 1.49 18.51
CA VAL A 780 -25.59 1.69 17.46
C VAL A 780 -24.40 0.75 17.67
N ILE A 781 -23.96 0.62 18.91
CA ILE A 781 -22.86 -0.25 19.34
C ILE A 781 -23.22 -1.71 19.12
N TYR A 782 -24.42 -2.14 19.53
CA TYR A 782 -24.93 -3.49 19.39
C TYR A 782 -24.98 -3.92 17.92
N GLN A 783 -25.51 -3.06 17.05
CA GLN A 783 -25.57 -3.31 15.60
C GLN A 783 -24.20 -3.40 14.93
N SER A 784 -23.15 -2.85 15.56
CA SER A 784 -21.80 -2.82 14.97
C SER A 784 -20.96 -4.10 15.20
N ASN A 785 -21.56 -5.16 15.78
CA ASN A 785 -21.19 -6.59 15.97
C ASN A 785 -19.72 -7.06 16.11
N ARG A 786 -18.71 -6.21 15.99
CA ARG A 786 -17.28 -6.50 16.21
C ARG A 786 -16.47 -5.32 16.75
N ARG A 787 -17.00 -4.08 16.71
CA ARG A 787 -16.29 -2.86 17.17
C ARG A 787 -16.90 -2.18 18.40
N GLY A 788 -17.98 -2.73 18.95
CA GLY A 788 -18.69 -2.16 20.09
C GLY A 788 -17.85 -1.91 21.34
N ARG A 789 -16.83 -2.75 21.61
CA ARG A 789 -15.90 -2.58 22.75
C ARG A 789 -15.12 -1.26 22.71
N LEU A 790 -14.88 -0.69 21.52
CA LEU A 790 -14.08 0.53 21.32
C LEU A 790 -14.82 1.80 21.77
N ILE A 791 -16.15 1.79 21.66
CA ILE A 791 -17.01 2.93 22.02
C ILE A 791 -17.32 2.92 23.50
N TYR A 792 -17.52 1.75 24.11
CA TYR A 792 -17.68 1.60 25.57
C TYR A 792 -16.53 2.26 26.33
N LYS A 793 -15.28 2.09 25.87
CA LYS A 793 -14.10 2.70 26.51
C LYS A 793 -14.09 4.24 26.40
N TYR A 794 -14.64 4.81 25.33
CA TYR A 794 -14.79 6.27 25.20
C TYR A 794 -15.96 6.81 26.06
N LEU A 795 -17.08 6.08 26.12
CA LEU A 795 -18.23 6.45 26.94
C LEU A 795 -17.94 6.33 28.45
N ASP A 796 -17.13 5.34 28.87
CA ASP A 796 -16.65 5.23 30.25
C ASP A 796 -15.75 6.42 30.66
N ILE A 797 -14.93 6.95 29.74
CA ILE A 797 -14.12 8.15 29.98
C ILE A 797 -15.02 9.39 30.20
N LYS A 798 -16.21 9.42 29.60
CA LYS A 798 -17.19 10.51 29.78
C LYS A 798 -18.06 10.33 31.03
N LYS A 799 -18.24 9.10 31.54
CA LYS A 799 -18.88 8.85 32.86
C LYS A 799 -18.02 9.30 34.04
N ASN A 800 -16.70 9.26 33.88
CA ASN A 800 -15.73 9.62 34.92
C ASN A 800 -15.29 11.10 34.89
N LYS A 801 -15.92 11.94 34.06
CA LYS A 801 -15.76 13.39 34.00
C LYS A 801 -17.12 14.05 34.19
#